data_AF-L1K0Q3-F1
#
_entry.id   AF-L1K0Q3-F1
#
_cell.length_a   1.000
_cell.length_b   1.000
_cell.length_c   1.000
_cell.angle_alpha   90.00
_cell.angle_beta   90.00
_cell.angle_gamma   90.00
#
_symmetry.space_group_name_H-M   'P 1'
#
loop_
_entity.id
_entity.type
_entity.pdbx_description
1 polymer ?
#
loop_
_entity_poly.entity_id
_entity_poly.type
_entity_poly.pdbx_seq_one_letter_code
_entity_poly.pdbx_strand_id
1 'polypeptide(L)'
;MRGPALQENWQVEFSVHKMSAAMMEDARLTFQHELEQEMEKLGVEVQKRKAFLVENLFAMPTWQPAPTWKDLLQGDWKSAKLDLSLYPNEEVNKVRKQMYNKIHAWSTAMRDALLRRGYWSNAACPITGNSMFGERTAHVYNELTGLTMMLGYDSLPVGCCGIVLHPQWGKAAYPMTFFTLAPLDKIIEAAEEIEKNAKLPDLEDQESKKNLNYDRGINLILYHFTLFNASKMLVDKNRIAEVYHLIKNSVRDEGSSVLICVAGECDAIAACHILVTMFRADHISYSLQFVRGYVDVQQHVDSLDTSSCRCIVLINCGSTEALNELLQLGEDDRADLQVVVIDSHRPYSLSNIYFDCGDVEDFENQDLSTARIILLDDGLREYEVPTAMMVVNADLNAAEEEEEEEEDEFNIRSPVQRRRIDEDGNSVDVDEEDEEKLEKQRKRQVRDECRLAIEDYYKGTSRGLSSAIMMYNLSTTIKRDNNSMLWWAMIGLTEQFMNDMIGRQRYEQEVFVLQDEAVRLGESSSVGGSKINYSEEFRFLLLQHWTLYNSMYYSNYVASRLGIWKDRTTNKLQTLLARMGIPLVEAEQRYMHMNSDYKDRLRALLEEHKEEFNLEELVFPTFRKERTCGNPISVTDCYYICSSMMYHPPVGNEDWTDSYIRSYDAIKDCAHHEDAWDVLVGGNSKVVQYAIQLQQTIVHKGFELAQDRMIQKTNFFRHAYFAVNEGNKILTNPAVLSRLAMFLMDLEKKTSDKELKPIVLGVDNEEDHTCTVVGCLASDSMGFRGRNHFGKIFKEAAEAMPQMEVQMYGFDTEVIQIKTGEFASFIDCIIERSMPYAG
;
A
#
# COMPACT_ATOMS: atom_id res chain seq x y z
N MET A 1 -8.43 8.25 27.55
CA MET A 1 -9.52 7.65 28.37
C MET A 1 -10.71 7.37 27.46
N ARG A 2 -11.55 6.38 27.80
CA ARG A 2 -12.71 5.87 27.02
C ARG A 2 -13.42 6.96 26.21
N GLY A 3 -13.68 6.70 24.92
CA GLY A 3 -14.55 7.56 24.11
C GLY A 3 -15.94 7.65 24.74
N PRO A 4 -16.54 8.83 24.90
CA PRO A 4 -17.88 8.96 25.43
C PRO A 4 -18.90 8.53 24.38
N ALA A 5 -20.02 7.99 24.87
CA ALA A 5 -21.21 7.80 24.07
C ALA A 5 -21.69 9.15 23.50
N LEU A 6 -22.38 9.09 22.35
CA LEU A 6 -23.04 10.25 21.76
C LEU A 6 -23.93 10.93 22.81
N GLN A 7 -23.71 12.22 23.04
CA GLN A 7 -24.58 13.00 23.93
C GLN A 7 -25.99 13.10 23.34
N GLU A 8 -27.03 12.71 24.09
CA GLU A 8 -28.40 12.51 23.58
C GLU A 8 -28.96 13.75 22.85
N ASN A 9 -28.64 14.95 23.36
CA ASN A 9 -29.26 16.19 22.89
C ASN A 9 -28.55 16.84 21.70
N TRP A 10 -27.24 16.64 21.55
CA TRP A 10 -26.43 17.24 20.47
C TRP A 10 -26.01 16.23 19.40
N GLN A 11 -26.02 14.93 19.74
CA GLN A 11 -25.43 13.84 18.96
C GLN A 11 -23.95 14.11 18.65
N VAL A 12 -23.19 14.58 19.63
CA VAL A 12 -21.75 14.87 19.50
C VAL A 12 -20.97 13.82 20.29
N GLU A 13 -19.94 13.27 19.67
CA GLU A 13 -18.89 12.49 20.34
C GLU A 13 -17.66 13.39 20.55
N PHE A 14 -16.97 13.28 21.67
CA PHE A 14 -15.70 13.99 21.86
C PHE A 14 -14.73 13.18 22.71
N SER A 15 -13.42 13.26 22.49
CA SER A 15 -12.45 12.64 23.41
C SER A 15 -11.54 13.70 24.03
N VAL A 16 -10.79 13.39 25.09
CA VAL A 16 -9.88 14.35 25.74
C VAL A 16 -8.47 13.79 25.72
N HIS A 17 -7.53 14.58 25.19
CA HIS A 17 -6.15 14.16 24.92
C HIS A 17 -5.14 15.20 25.38
N LYS A 18 -3.98 14.73 25.83
CA LYS A 18 -2.78 15.55 25.90
C LYS A 18 -2.14 15.60 24.52
N MET A 19 -1.60 16.77 24.15
CA MET A 19 -0.95 16.95 22.87
C MET A 19 0.54 16.65 22.94
N SER A 20 1.09 16.15 21.83
CA SER A 20 2.54 16.10 21.63
C SER A 20 3.13 17.51 21.60
N ALA A 21 4.44 17.62 21.81
CA ALA A 21 5.12 18.92 21.83
C ALA A 21 5.00 19.68 20.49
N ALA A 22 4.93 18.97 19.36
CA ALA A 22 4.77 19.57 18.04
C ALA A 22 3.35 20.13 17.85
N MET A 23 2.32 19.35 18.18
CA MET A 23 0.92 19.78 18.08
C MET A 23 0.55 20.91 19.03
N MET A 24 1.14 20.88 20.23
CA MET A 24 0.99 21.96 21.20
C MET A 24 1.50 23.28 20.64
N GLU A 25 2.59 23.26 19.85
CA GLU A 25 3.13 24.47 19.22
C GLU A 25 2.18 25.04 18.16
N ASP A 26 1.56 24.18 17.33
CA ASP A 26 0.56 24.61 16.33
C ASP A 26 -0.68 25.21 17.00
N ALA A 27 -1.19 24.58 18.06
CA ALA A 27 -2.27 25.13 18.86
C ALA A 27 -1.86 26.46 19.52
N ARG A 28 -0.65 26.53 20.08
CA ARG A 28 -0.09 27.75 20.70
C ARG A 28 -0.05 28.91 19.72
N LEU A 29 0.38 28.69 18.48
CA LEU A 29 0.45 29.72 17.45
C LEU A 29 -0.94 30.13 16.93
N THR A 30 -1.87 29.17 16.83
CA THR A 30 -3.25 29.43 16.40
C THR A 30 -4.01 30.29 17.42
N PHE A 31 -3.78 30.06 18.72
CA PHE A 31 -4.46 30.77 19.82
C PHE A 31 -3.53 31.71 20.60
N GLN A 32 -2.45 32.20 19.96
CA GLN A 32 -1.33 32.86 20.63
C GLN A 32 -1.76 34.00 21.55
N HIS A 33 -2.59 34.92 21.06
CA HIS A 33 -2.99 36.10 21.83
C HIS A 33 -3.75 35.73 23.12
N GLU A 34 -4.67 34.78 23.04
CA GLU A 34 -5.50 34.39 24.19
C GLU A 34 -4.72 33.55 25.20
N LEU A 35 -3.89 32.60 24.73
CA LEU A 35 -3.06 31.79 25.59
C LEU A 35 -1.99 32.64 26.32
N GLU A 36 -1.41 33.62 25.65
CA GLU A 36 -0.45 34.53 26.27
C GLU A 36 -1.09 35.39 27.36
N GLN A 37 -2.29 35.93 27.12
CA GLN A 37 -3.05 36.69 28.11
C GLN A 37 -3.45 35.83 29.32
N GLU A 38 -3.89 34.60 29.10
CA GLU A 38 -4.29 33.71 30.19
C GLU A 38 -3.09 33.26 31.02
N MET A 39 -1.95 32.94 30.39
CA MET A 39 -0.70 32.63 31.09
C MET A 39 -0.16 33.83 31.88
N GLU A 40 -0.33 35.07 31.37
CA GLU A 40 0.02 36.28 32.10
C GLU A 40 -0.89 36.49 33.32
N LYS A 41 -2.20 36.31 33.17
CA LYS A 41 -3.18 36.36 34.26
C LYS A 41 -2.91 35.31 35.34
N LEU A 42 -2.44 34.13 34.96
CA LEU A 42 -2.05 33.05 35.88
C LEU A 42 -0.65 33.24 36.48
N GLY A 43 0.08 34.30 36.10
CA GLY A 43 1.41 34.61 36.64
C GLY A 43 2.52 33.65 36.16
N VAL A 44 2.34 33.00 35.00
CA VAL A 44 3.31 32.06 34.44
C VAL A 44 4.49 32.82 33.82
N GLU A 45 5.68 32.62 34.40
CA GLU A 45 6.94 33.18 33.91
C GLU A 45 7.19 32.81 32.44
N VAL A 46 7.65 33.77 31.63
CA VAL A 46 7.85 33.61 30.16
C VAL A 46 8.66 32.35 29.82
N GLN A 47 9.71 32.04 30.61
CA GLN A 47 10.57 30.88 30.39
C GLN A 47 9.87 29.53 30.67
N LYS A 48 8.82 29.53 31.49
CA LYS A 48 8.06 28.32 31.87
C LYS A 48 6.77 28.12 31.08
N ARG A 49 6.37 29.09 30.24
CA ARG A 49 5.12 29.06 29.46
C ARG A 49 4.99 27.81 28.59
N LYS A 50 6.07 27.39 27.92
CA LYS A 50 6.05 26.17 27.10
C LYS A 50 5.80 24.91 27.93
N ALA A 51 6.49 24.77 29.07
CA ALA A 51 6.29 23.65 29.99
C ALA A 51 4.88 23.64 30.59
N PHE A 52 4.36 24.83 30.94
CA PHE A 52 3.00 25.00 31.43
C PHE A 52 1.97 24.49 30.43
N LEU A 53 2.09 24.83 29.15
CA LEU A 53 1.16 24.36 28.11
C LEU A 53 1.25 22.84 27.89
N VAL A 54 2.45 22.25 27.92
CA VAL A 54 2.62 20.78 27.83
C VAL A 54 1.89 20.06 28.97
N GLU A 55 1.89 20.66 30.16
CA GLU A 55 1.26 20.05 31.33
C GLU A 55 -0.26 20.24 31.35
N ASN A 56 -0.75 21.42 30.94
CA ASN A 56 -2.11 21.88 31.23
C ASN A 56 -3.02 22.05 30.00
N LEU A 57 -2.50 22.07 28.77
CA LEU A 57 -3.31 22.26 27.57
C LEU A 57 -3.84 20.91 27.05
N PHE A 58 -5.15 20.78 27.06
CA PHE A 58 -5.87 19.62 26.52
C PHE A 58 -6.48 19.94 25.16
N ALA A 59 -6.43 18.95 24.27
CA ALA A 59 -7.20 18.93 23.04
C ALA A 59 -8.39 17.99 23.19
N MET A 60 -9.49 18.37 22.57
CA MET A 60 -10.77 17.68 22.60
C MET A 60 -11.30 17.49 21.17
N PRO A 61 -10.79 16.46 20.46
CA PRO A 61 -11.35 16.03 19.19
C PRO A 61 -12.84 15.72 19.34
N THR A 62 -13.66 16.33 18.49
CA THR A 62 -15.11 16.34 18.55
C THR A 62 -15.69 15.94 17.19
N TRP A 63 -16.71 15.08 17.19
CA TRP A 63 -17.30 14.47 16.00
C TRP A 63 -18.81 14.59 16.00
N GLN A 64 -19.36 14.98 14.86
CA GLN A 64 -20.80 14.93 14.59
C GLN A 64 -21.10 13.89 13.51
N PRO A 65 -21.81 12.80 13.82
CA PRO A 65 -22.20 11.81 12.84
C PRO A 65 -23.23 12.37 11.86
N ALA A 66 -23.19 11.83 10.65
CA ALA A 66 -24.15 12.15 9.60
C ALA A 66 -25.46 11.39 9.73
N PRO A 67 -26.59 12.02 9.36
CA PRO A 67 -27.82 11.30 9.14
C PRO A 67 -27.61 10.24 8.04
N THR A 68 -28.35 9.14 8.12
CA THR A 68 -28.34 8.12 7.05
C THR A 68 -29.09 8.63 5.82
N TRP A 69 -28.84 8.06 4.63
CA TRP A 69 -29.61 8.41 3.42
C TRP A 69 -31.12 8.24 3.60
N LYS A 70 -31.52 7.25 4.42
CA LYS A 70 -32.90 6.98 4.82
C LYS A 70 -33.53 8.12 5.62
N ASP A 71 -32.74 8.88 6.36
CA ASP A 71 -33.22 10.02 7.16
C ASP A 71 -33.43 11.28 6.29
N LEU A 72 -32.82 11.34 5.10
CA LEU A 72 -32.88 12.47 4.17
C LEU A 72 -33.90 12.29 3.04
N LEU A 73 -34.14 11.06 2.60
CA LEU A 73 -35.07 10.73 1.51
C LEU A 73 -36.11 9.75 2.04
N GLN A 74 -37.39 10.11 1.99
CA GLN A 74 -38.53 9.28 2.43
C GLN A 74 -38.76 8.05 1.53
N GLY A 75 -37.74 7.21 1.33
CA GLY A 75 -37.74 6.00 0.49
C GLY A 75 -36.81 4.92 1.06
N ASP A 76 -37.14 3.67 0.80
CA ASP A 76 -36.60 2.49 1.50
C ASP A 76 -35.16 2.13 1.05
N TRP A 77 -34.15 2.62 1.80
CA TRP A 77 -32.74 2.23 1.64
C TRP A 77 -32.13 1.95 3.03
N LYS A 78 -32.41 0.78 3.59
CA LYS A 78 -31.87 0.37 4.90
C LYS A 78 -30.44 -0.19 4.76
N SER A 79 -29.42 0.68 4.69
CA SER A 79 -28.03 0.40 5.14
C SER A 79 -26.96 1.42 4.73
N ALA A 80 -27.21 2.36 3.81
CA ALA A 80 -26.15 3.26 3.33
C ALA A 80 -25.93 4.48 4.26
N LYS A 81 -24.72 4.58 4.86
CA LYS A 81 -24.24 5.80 5.56
C LYS A 81 -23.99 6.91 4.52
N LEU A 82 -24.31 8.16 4.85
CA LEU A 82 -24.08 9.31 3.95
C LEU A 82 -22.58 9.58 3.78
N ASP A 83 -22.09 9.57 2.55
CA ASP A 83 -20.67 9.84 2.25
C ASP A 83 -20.43 11.37 2.18
N LEU A 84 -19.83 11.92 3.24
CA LEU A 84 -19.45 13.34 3.27
C LEU A 84 -18.18 13.63 2.46
N SER A 85 -17.52 12.66 1.82
CA SER A 85 -16.38 12.91 0.92
C SER A 85 -16.82 13.34 -0.48
N LEU A 86 -18.10 13.18 -0.83
CA LEU A 86 -18.63 13.53 -2.14
C LEU A 86 -18.52 15.04 -2.39
N TYR A 87 -17.59 15.42 -3.26
CA TYR A 87 -17.34 16.80 -3.65
C TYR A 87 -17.06 16.92 -5.16
N PRO A 88 -17.66 17.89 -5.87
CA PRO A 88 -18.69 18.83 -5.41
C PRO A 88 -20.10 18.19 -5.36
N ASN A 89 -20.85 18.39 -4.26
CA ASN A 89 -22.24 17.94 -4.13
C ASN A 89 -23.05 18.92 -3.25
N GLU A 90 -24.15 19.46 -3.76
CA GLU A 90 -24.95 20.50 -3.07
C GLU A 90 -25.69 19.97 -1.83
N GLU A 91 -26.24 18.76 -1.88
CA GLU A 91 -26.96 18.16 -0.75
C GLU A 91 -26.00 17.80 0.39
N VAL A 92 -24.82 17.26 0.07
CA VAL A 92 -23.77 16.99 1.05
C VAL A 92 -23.28 18.28 1.71
N ASN A 93 -23.18 19.38 0.97
CA ASN A 93 -22.81 20.68 1.53
C ASN A 93 -23.88 21.25 2.48
N LYS A 94 -25.18 21.03 2.21
CA LYS A 94 -26.25 21.38 3.15
C LYS A 94 -26.11 20.60 4.47
N VAL A 95 -25.82 19.29 4.38
CA VAL A 95 -25.63 18.43 5.56
C VAL A 95 -24.38 18.82 6.34
N ARG A 96 -23.24 19.05 5.68
CA ARG A 96 -22.01 19.57 6.32
C ARG A 96 -22.28 20.88 7.08
N LYS A 97 -23.07 21.79 6.50
CA LYS A 97 -23.46 23.05 7.16
C LYS A 97 -24.33 22.80 8.41
N GLN A 98 -25.25 21.85 8.37
CA GLN A 98 -26.06 21.47 9.53
C GLN A 98 -25.20 20.88 10.65
N MET A 99 -24.24 20.00 10.33
CA MET A 99 -23.30 19.43 11.28
C MET A 99 -22.40 20.48 11.92
N TYR A 100 -21.87 21.38 11.09
CA TYR A 100 -21.08 22.52 11.55
C TYR A 100 -21.87 23.35 12.57
N ASN A 101 -23.14 23.63 12.32
CA ASN A 101 -23.97 24.38 13.26
C ASN A 101 -24.16 23.65 14.59
N LYS A 102 -24.33 22.32 14.58
CA LYS A 102 -24.47 21.51 15.81
C LYS A 102 -23.18 21.53 16.64
N ILE A 103 -22.04 21.27 16.01
CA ILE A 103 -20.73 21.32 16.68
C ILE A 103 -20.41 22.75 17.17
N HIS A 104 -20.76 23.77 16.40
CA HIS A 104 -20.56 25.16 16.80
C HIS A 104 -21.39 25.53 18.04
N ALA A 105 -22.65 25.09 18.09
CA ALA A 105 -23.49 25.32 19.25
C ALA A 105 -22.99 24.54 20.49
N TRP A 106 -22.56 23.29 20.31
CA TRP A 106 -21.92 22.50 21.37
C TRP A 106 -20.66 23.17 21.92
N SER A 107 -19.73 23.60 21.04
CA SER A 107 -18.49 24.28 21.46
C SER A 107 -18.74 25.62 22.15
N THR A 108 -19.78 26.34 21.75
CA THR A 108 -20.20 27.57 22.43
C THR A 108 -20.68 27.27 23.85
N ALA A 109 -21.55 26.26 24.01
CA ALA A 109 -22.03 25.85 25.32
C ALA A 109 -20.89 25.34 26.23
N MET A 110 -20.00 24.52 25.68
CA MET A 110 -18.83 23.99 26.40
C MET A 110 -17.90 25.13 26.86
N ARG A 111 -17.63 26.09 25.97
CA ARG A 111 -16.83 27.28 26.29
C ARG A 111 -17.46 28.11 27.40
N ASP A 112 -18.76 28.37 27.34
CA ASP A 112 -19.46 29.16 28.37
C ASP A 112 -19.48 28.45 29.73
N ALA A 113 -19.58 27.11 29.75
CA ALA A 113 -19.51 26.32 30.97
C ALA A 113 -18.11 26.35 31.59
N LEU A 114 -17.05 26.24 30.78
CA LEU A 114 -15.66 26.32 31.25
C LEU A 114 -15.27 27.75 31.66
N LEU A 115 -15.73 28.76 30.94
CA LEU A 115 -15.47 30.17 31.24
C LEU A 115 -16.09 30.58 32.58
N ARG A 116 -17.31 30.13 32.90
CA ARG A 116 -17.94 30.34 34.22
C ARG A 116 -17.16 29.70 35.36
N ARG A 117 -16.39 28.65 35.07
CA ARG A 117 -15.48 27.98 36.02
C ARG A 117 -14.09 28.62 36.07
N GLY A 118 -13.85 29.66 35.27
CA GLY A 118 -12.61 30.42 35.27
C GLY A 118 -11.51 29.86 34.36
N TYR A 119 -11.85 28.94 33.44
CA TYR A 119 -10.87 28.31 32.55
C TYR A 119 -10.98 28.83 31.11
N TRP A 120 -9.84 29.01 30.47
CA TRP A 120 -9.77 29.33 29.05
C TRP A 120 -10.12 28.11 28.19
N SER A 121 -10.85 28.35 27.10
CA SER A 121 -11.12 27.38 26.07
C SER A 121 -11.48 28.01 24.73
N ASN A 122 -11.16 27.34 23.63
CA ASN A 122 -11.46 27.77 22.27
C ASN A 122 -11.51 26.57 21.31
N ALA A 123 -11.92 26.74 20.05
CA ALA A 123 -11.94 25.70 19.03
C ALA A 123 -11.29 26.18 17.73
N ALA A 124 -10.70 25.24 16.99
CA ALA A 124 -10.27 25.49 15.62
C ALA A 124 -11.46 25.38 14.67
N CYS A 125 -11.62 26.35 13.76
CA CYS A 125 -12.68 26.32 12.78
C CYS A 125 -12.40 25.22 11.75
N PRO A 126 -13.26 24.19 11.60
CA PRO A 126 -12.98 23.04 10.74
C PRO A 126 -12.93 23.39 9.24
N ILE A 127 -13.40 24.58 8.85
CA ILE A 127 -13.36 25.07 7.47
C ILE A 127 -12.06 25.87 7.18
N THR A 128 -11.53 26.58 8.18
CA THR A 128 -10.47 27.59 7.94
C THR A 128 -9.22 27.39 8.80
N GLY A 129 -9.25 26.51 9.79
CA GLY A 129 -8.20 26.30 10.79
C GLY A 129 -8.00 27.46 11.78
N ASN A 130 -8.71 28.58 11.63
CA ASN A 130 -8.56 29.75 12.51
C ASN A 130 -9.29 29.57 13.85
N SER A 131 -8.91 30.39 14.84
CA SER A 131 -9.66 30.54 16.10
C SER A 131 -11.14 30.84 15.86
N MET A 132 -12.02 30.11 16.55
CA MET A 132 -13.48 30.31 16.45
C MET A 132 -13.98 31.48 17.30
N PHE A 133 -13.39 31.69 18.48
CA PHE A 133 -13.92 32.64 19.46
C PHE A 133 -12.97 33.81 19.80
N GLY A 134 -11.83 33.91 19.13
CA GLY A 134 -10.80 34.92 19.38
C GLY A 134 -10.27 35.61 18.12
N GLU A 135 -9.18 36.36 18.29
CA GLU A 135 -8.53 37.05 17.18
C GLU A 135 -7.84 36.06 16.23
N ARG A 136 -7.88 36.36 14.93
CA ARG A 136 -7.19 35.56 13.92
C ARG A 136 -5.71 35.85 13.95
N THR A 137 -4.89 34.79 13.98
CA THR A 137 -3.45 34.89 13.77
C THR A 137 -3.09 34.55 12.33
N ALA A 138 -1.81 34.67 11.97
CA ALA A 138 -1.32 34.22 10.67
C ALA A 138 -1.19 32.68 10.56
N HIS A 139 -1.41 31.96 11.66
CA HIS A 139 -1.28 30.51 11.74
C HIS A 139 -2.66 29.85 11.79
N VAL A 140 -2.81 28.74 11.07
CA VAL A 140 -4.03 27.95 11.04
C VAL A 140 -3.75 26.57 11.60
N TYR A 141 -4.65 26.07 12.44
CA TYR A 141 -4.59 24.71 12.94
C TYR A 141 -5.04 23.75 11.85
N ASN A 142 -4.18 22.78 11.52
CA ASN A 142 -4.50 21.76 10.53
C ASN A 142 -5.28 20.62 11.21
N GLU A 143 -6.62 20.66 11.06
CA GLU A 143 -7.53 19.68 11.65
C GLU A 143 -7.22 18.24 11.23
N LEU A 144 -6.87 18.03 9.95
CA LEU A 144 -6.51 16.73 9.41
C LEU A 144 -5.28 16.17 10.13
N THR A 145 -4.20 16.95 10.15
CA THR A 145 -2.94 16.55 10.81
C THR A 145 -3.17 16.36 12.30
N GLY A 146 -3.92 17.26 12.94
CA GLY A 146 -4.18 17.20 14.37
C GLY A 146 -4.90 15.91 14.77
N LEU A 147 -6.00 15.59 14.10
CA LEU A 147 -6.78 14.39 14.40
C LEU A 147 -6.04 13.11 14.03
N THR A 148 -5.35 13.07 12.89
CA THR A 148 -4.56 11.91 12.47
C THR A 148 -3.44 11.63 13.48
N MET A 149 -2.78 12.67 13.99
CA MET A 149 -1.71 12.51 14.98
C MET A 149 -2.20 12.23 16.41
N MET A 150 -3.34 12.80 16.83
CA MET A 150 -3.90 12.57 18.18
C MET A 150 -4.63 11.25 18.31
N LEU A 151 -5.42 10.89 17.29
CA LEU A 151 -6.34 9.76 17.34
C LEU A 151 -5.83 8.55 16.54
N GLY A 152 -4.85 8.74 15.65
CA GLY A 152 -4.37 7.68 14.77
C GLY A 152 -5.41 7.25 13.72
N TYR A 153 -6.40 8.11 13.42
CA TYR A 153 -7.46 7.79 12.46
C TYR A 153 -6.99 8.01 11.03
N ASP A 154 -7.43 7.13 10.13
CA ASP A 154 -7.13 7.22 8.71
C ASP A 154 -7.68 8.51 8.09
N SER A 155 -7.11 8.90 6.96
CA SER A 155 -7.57 10.06 6.22
C SER A 155 -7.60 9.83 4.71
N LEU A 156 -8.51 10.52 4.03
CA LEU A 156 -8.67 10.48 2.58
C LEU A 156 -8.43 11.86 1.98
N PRO A 157 -7.64 11.97 0.90
CA PRO A 157 -7.53 13.21 0.14
C PRO A 157 -8.84 13.47 -0.63
N VAL A 158 -9.42 14.66 -0.46
CA VAL A 158 -10.65 15.11 -1.15
C VAL A 158 -10.40 16.50 -1.74
N GLY A 159 -9.96 16.55 -2.99
CA GLY A 159 -9.59 17.81 -3.66
C GLY A 159 -8.30 18.41 -3.08
N CYS A 160 -8.32 19.69 -2.69
CA CYS A 160 -7.19 20.39 -2.06
C CYS A 160 -7.13 20.24 -0.53
N CYS A 161 -8.07 19.51 0.07
CA CYS A 161 -8.15 19.25 1.51
C CYS A 161 -8.25 17.73 1.76
N GLY A 162 -7.96 17.28 2.98
CA GLY A 162 -8.22 15.89 3.38
C GLY A 162 -9.38 15.79 4.37
N ILE A 163 -10.01 14.62 4.44
CA ILE A 163 -10.99 14.27 5.48
C ILE A 163 -10.41 13.16 6.35
N VAL A 164 -10.70 13.19 7.64
CA VAL A 164 -10.35 12.10 8.57
C VAL A 164 -11.53 11.14 8.64
N LEU A 165 -11.26 9.85 8.61
CA LEU A 165 -12.24 8.77 8.68
C LEU A 165 -12.51 8.42 10.14
N HIS A 166 -13.74 8.58 10.59
CA HIS A 166 -14.12 8.11 11.93
C HIS A 166 -14.19 6.58 11.94
N PRO A 167 -13.65 5.86 12.95
CA PRO A 167 -13.67 4.39 12.96
C PRO A 167 -15.10 3.81 12.88
N GLN A 168 -16.07 4.46 13.53
CA GLN A 168 -17.46 3.98 13.49
C GLN A 168 -18.26 4.50 12.29
N TRP A 169 -18.01 5.73 11.84
CA TRP A 169 -18.86 6.40 10.85
C TRP A 169 -18.19 6.56 9.48
N GLY A 170 -16.92 6.20 9.35
CA GLY A 170 -16.11 6.37 8.16
C GLY A 170 -16.18 7.81 7.66
N LYS A 171 -16.62 7.96 6.41
CA LYS A 171 -16.83 9.25 5.73
C LYS A 171 -18.10 9.98 6.18
N ALA A 172 -18.87 9.41 7.10
CA ALA A 172 -20.15 9.93 7.55
C ALA A 172 -20.04 10.64 8.92
N ALA A 173 -18.95 11.36 9.17
CA ALA A 173 -18.77 12.16 10.37
C ALA A 173 -18.02 13.47 10.07
N TYR A 174 -18.36 14.52 10.81
CA TYR A 174 -17.78 15.84 10.66
C TYR A 174 -16.95 16.18 11.90
N PRO A 175 -15.63 16.42 11.76
CA PRO A 175 -14.76 16.66 12.90
C PRO A 175 -14.55 18.15 13.26
N MET A 176 -14.08 18.39 14.49
CA MET A 176 -13.52 19.65 14.98
C MET A 176 -12.71 19.42 16.27
N THR A 177 -11.61 20.16 16.49
CA THR A 177 -10.84 20.09 17.73
C THR A 177 -11.12 21.31 18.63
N PHE A 178 -11.55 21.04 19.86
CA PHE A 178 -11.72 22.03 20.93
C PHE A 178 -10.51 21.98 21.88
N PHE A 179 -10.10 23.10 22.47
CA PHE A 179 -8.90 23.21 23.31
C PHE A 179 -9.23 23.89 24.62
N THR A 180 -8.58 23.47 25.71
CA THR A 180 -8.79 24.08 27.03
C THR A 180 -7.60 23.91 27.97
N LEU A 181 -7.45 24.87 28.89
CA LEU A 181 -6.53 24.79 30.04
C LEU A 181 -7.22 24.25 31.30
N ALA A 182 -8.47 23.81 31.20
CA ALA A 182 -9.20 23.23 32.33
C ALA A 182 -8.64 21.86 32.72
N PRO A 183 -8.52 21.55 34.02
CA PRO A 183 -8.21 20.20 34.46
C PRO A 183 -9.37 19.25 34.13
N LEU A 184 -9.04 17.96 33.99
CA LEU A 184 -9.95 16.95 33.45
C LEU A 184 -11.27 16.83 34.21
N ASP A 185 -11.26 16.94 35.54
CA ASP A 185 -12.46 16.93 36.38
C ASP A 185 -13.43 18.05 36.01
N LYS A 186 -12.91 19.25 35.69
CA LYS A 186 -13.70 20.41 35.28
C LYS A 186 -14.20 20.33 33.85
N ILE A 187 -13.47 19.63 32.98
CA ILE A 187 -13.96 19.29 31.63
C ILE A 187 -15.18 18.38 31.74
N ILE A 188 -15.11 17.33 32.57
CA ILE A 188 -16.22 16.39 32.77
C ILE A 188 -17.44 17.09 33.39
N GLU A 189 -17.25 17.87 34.46
CA GLU A 189 -18.35 18.65 35.07
C GLU A 189 -19.02 19.62 34.09
N ALA A 190 -18.26 20.24 33.19
CA ALA A 190 -18.79 21.13 32.18
C ALA A 190 -19.59 20.37 31.11
N ALA A 191 -19.09 19.22 30.65
CA ALA A 191 -19.77 18.35 29.69
C ALA A 191 -21.12 17.84 30.23
N GLU A 192 -21.17 17.40 31.50
CA GLU A 192 -22.40 16.97 32.15
C GLU A 192 -23.43 18.11 32.32
N GLU A 193 -22.96 19.34 32.59
CA GLU A 193 -23.83 20.50 32.71
C GLU A 193 -24.50 20.85 31.38
N ILE A 194 -23.73 20.91 30.30
CA ILE A 194 -24.27 21.29 28.99
C ILE A 194 -25.21 20.23 28.43
N GLU A 195 -25.00 18.96 28.81
CA GLU A 195 -25.90 17.86 28.44
C GLU A 195 -27.25 17.95 29.16
N LYS A 196 -27.24 18.25 30.46
CA LYS A 196 -28.48 18.46 31.27
C LYS A 196 -29.27 19.70 30.84
N ASN A 197 -28.60 20.74 30.36
CA ASN A 197 -29.20 22.02 30.01
C ASN A 197 -29.48 22.21 28.51
N ALA A 198 -29.20 21.20 27.69
CA ALA A 198 -29.34 21.29 26.24
C ALA A 198 -30.81 21.48 25.84
N LYS A 199 -31.16 22.69 25.40
CA LYS A 199 -32.34 22.91 24.57
C LYS A 199 -31.91 22.78 23.12
N LEU A 200 -32.48 21.83 22.38
CA LEU A 200 -32.30 21.73 20.93
C LEU A 200 -32.48 23.14 20.31
N PRO A 201 -31.59 23.58 19.41
CA PRO A 201 -31.85 24.76 18.60
C PRO A 201 -33.18 24.54 17.86
N ASP A 202 -34.08 25.53 17.90
CA ASP A 202 -35.31 25.50 17.11
C ASP A 202 -34.92 25.47 15.61
N LEU A 203 -34.78 24.25 15.08
CA LEU A 203 -34.74 24.00 13.65
C LEU A 203 -36.18 24.08 13.18
N GLU A 204 -36.49 25.12 12.40
CA GLU A 204 -37.76 25.29 11.70
C GLU A 204 -37.98 24.12 10.73
N ASP A 205 -38.48 22.99 11.23
CA ASP A 205 -39.27 22.03 10.44
C ASP A 205 -39.99 21.05 11.38
N GLN A 206 -41.33 21.17 11.42
CA GLN A 206 -42.19 20.43 12.36
C GLN A 206 -42.48 18.96 11.96
N GLU A 207 -41.83 18.40 10.94
CA GLU A 207 -42.09 17.02 10.51
C GLU A 207 -41.15 15.96 11.14
N SER A 208 -39.99 16.35 11.67
CA SER A 208 -38.96 15.40 12.16
C SER A 208 -39.22 14.84 13.57
N LYS A 209 -40.24 15.33 14.29
CA LYS A 209 -40.53 14.92 15.67
C LYS A 209 -41.28 13.58 15.82
N LYS A 210 -41.62 12.89 14.71
CA LYS A 210 -42.45 11.67 14.76
C LYS A 210 -41.72 10.33 14.70
N ASN A 211 -40.40 10.28 14.44
CA ASN A 211 -39.67 9.02 14.23
C ASN A 211 -38.45 8.81 15.15
N LEU A 212 -38.57 9.16 16.43
CA LEU A 212 -37.57 8.80 17.45
C LEU A 212 -38.20 7.87 18.49
N ASN A 213 -38.41 6.63 18.07
CA ASN A 213 -38.47 5.48 18.97
C ASN A 213 -37.35 4.54 18.52
N TYR A 214 -36.14 4.74 19.04
CA TYR A 214 -35.15 3.67 19.11
C TYR A 214 -35.17 3.09 20.51
N ASP A 215 -35.07 1.77 20.54
CA ASP A 215 -35.22 0.89 21.67
C ASP A 215 -34.37 1.31 22.87
N ARG A 216 -35.00 1.20 24.05
CA ARG A 216 -34.36 1.40 25.35
C ARG A 216 -33.53 0.17 25.69
N GLY A 217 -32.21 0.28 25.55
CA GLY A 217 -31.27 -0.71 26.04
C GLY A 217 -29.95 -0.03 26.39
N ILE A 218 -29.66 0.06 27.69
CA ILE A 218 -28.33 0.45 28.21
C ILE A 218 -27.37 -0.67 27.79
N ASN A 219 -26.68 -0.48 26.66
CA ASN A 219 -25.59 -1.35 26.23
C ASN A 219 -24.29 -0.88 26.89
N LEU A 220 -23.99 -1.43 28.06
CA LEU A 220 -22.63 -1.47 28.59
C LEU A 220 -21.85 -2.51 27.76
N ILE A 221 -21.33 -2.11 26.59
CA ILE A 221 -20.24 -2.84 25.96
C ILE A 221 -18.95 -2.20 26.46
N LEU A 222 -18.30 -2.89 27.39
CA LEU A 222 -16.93 -2.60 27.82
C LEU A 222 -15.97 -2.90 26.65
N TYR A 223 -15.91 -2.01 25.68
CA TYR A 223 -14.79 -1.98 24.75
C TYR A 223 -13.59 -1.32 25.46
N HIS A 224 -12.70 -2.14 25.96
CA HIS A 224 -11.38 -1.73 26.43
C HIS A 224 -10.47 -1.43 25.23
N PHE A 225 -10.83 -0.48 24.36
CA PHE A 225 -9.92 0.04 23.33
C PHE A 225 -8.98 1.08 23.95
N THR A 226 -8.05 0.60 24.77
CA THR A 226 -6.77 1.28 24.94
C THR A 226 -5.92 0.92 23.73
N LEU A 227 -5.43 1.94 23.03
CA LEU A 227 -4.53 1.87 21.89
C LEU A 227 -3.40 0.85 22.11
N PHE A 228 -3.46 -0.30 21.44
CA PHE A 228 -2.34 -1.23 21.24
C PHE A 228 -1.84 -1.14 19.78
N ASN A 229 -1.82 0.07 19.20
CA ASN A 229 -1.56 0.32 17.77
C ASN A 229 -0.13 0.82 17.47
N ALA A 230 0.87 0.14 18.02
CA ALA A 230 2.22 0.20 17.45
C ALA A 230 2.84 -1.18 17.59
N SER A 231 2.68 -2.03 16.57
CA SER A 231 3.58 -3.16 16.42
C SER A 231 4.99 -2.61 16.30
N LYS A 232 5.80 -2.78 17.34
CA LYS A 232 7.24 -2.46 17.42
C LYS A 232 7.99 -2.75 16.11
N MET A 233 7.56 -3.80 15.40
CA MET A 233 8.23 -4.42 14.26
C MET A 233 7.89 -3.79 12.91
N LEU A 234 6.82 -3.00 12.80
CA LEU A 234 6.42 -2.32 11.57
C LEU A 234 6.90 -0.86 11.61
N VAL A 235 7.99 -0.59 10.91
CA VAL A 235 8.74 0.66 11.04
C VAL A 235 8.40 1.62 9.92
N ASP A 236 7.84 2.78 10.27
CA ASP A 236 7.53 3.82 9.31
C ASP A 236 8.77 4.49 8.69
N LYS A 237 8.54 5.23 7.61
CA LYS A 237 9.57 6.01 6.90
C LYS A 237 10.33 7.03 7.77
N ASN A 238 9.77 7.50 8.88
CA ASN A 238 10.43 8.49 9.75
C ASN A 238 11.49 7.82 10.64
N ARG A 239 11.30 6.53 10.94
CA ARG A 239 12.19 5.73 11.79
C ARG A 239 13.14 4.82 11.00
N ILE A 240 13.11 4.86 9.67
CA ILE A 240 13.98 4.06 8.79
C ILE A 240 15.49 4.23 9.09
N ALA A 241 15.90 5.41 9.55
CA ALA A 241 17.28 5.67 9.94
C ALA A 241 17.70 4.88 11.20
N GLU A 242 16.78 4.62 12.14
CA GLU A 242 17.03 3.79 13.31
C GLU A 242 17.39 2.36 12.90
N VAL A 243 16.68 1.81 11.91
CA VAL A 243 16.94 0.47 11.35
C VAL A 243 18.33 0.39 10.73
N TYR A 244 18.73 1.40 9.96
CA TYR A 244 20.09 1.44 9.40
C TYR A 244 21.17 1.48 10.50
N HIS A 245 20.93 2.22 11.59
CA HIS A 245 21.83 2.23 12.74
C HIS A 245 21.88 0.88 13.46
N LEU A 246 20.78 0.14 13.53
CA LEU A 246 20.77 -1.23 14.06
C LEU A 246 21.60 -2.18 13.22
N ILE A 247 21.41 -2.16 11.90
CA ILE A 247 22.23 -2.97 10.98
C ILE A 247 23.72 -2.64 11.17
N LYS A 248 24.08 -1.36 11.23
CA LYS A 248 25.46 -0.93 11.49
C LYS A 248 25.98 -1.42 12.84
N ASN A 249 25.14 -1.44 13.87
CA ASN A 249 25.49 -1.93 15.20
C ASN A 249 25.62 -3.46 15.28
N SER A 250 25.06 -4.22 14.33
CA SER A 250 25.21 -5.68 14.26
C SER A 250 26.62 -6.11 13.84
N VAL A 251 27.43 -5.21 13.27
CA VAL A 251 28.77 -5.50 12.72
C VAL A 251 29.88 -4.90 13.60
N ARG A 252 29.77 -5.01 14.92
CA ARG A 252 30.70 -4.37 15.87
C ARG A 252 32.05 -5.06 16.02
N ASP A 253 32.12 -6.37 15.79
CA ASP A 253 33.34 -7.16 15.99
C ASP A 253 34.10 -7.39 14.68
N GLU A 254 35.43 -7.44 14.74
CA GLU A 254 36.27 -7.78 13.58
C GLU A 254 35.88 -9.16 13.04
N GLY A 255 35.42 -9.20 11.79
CA GLY A 255 34.94 -10.42 11.12
C GLY A 255 33.43 -10.59 11.07
N SER A 256 32.66 -9.71 11.72
CA SER A 256 31.20 -9.71 11.57
C SER A 256 30.77 -9.26 10.17
N SER A 257 29.63 -9.76 9.68
CA SER A 257 29.05 -9.34 8.39
C SER A 257 27.52 -9.38 8.39
N VAL A 258 26.91 -8.76 7.39
CA VAL A 258 25.46 -8.80 7.11
C VAL A 258 25.18 -9.69 5.90
N LEU A 259 24.21 -10.59 5.97
CA LEU A 259 23.71 -11.31 4.80
C LEU A 259 22.63 -10.47 4.10
N ILE A 260 22.77 -10.23 2.80
CA ILE A 260 21.77 -9.53 1.99
C ILE A 260 21.23 -10.52 0.96
N CYS A 261 19.93 -10.84 1.04
CA CYS A 261 19.21 -11.63 0.04
C CYS A 261 18.39 -10.70 -0.85
N VAL A 262 18.61 -10.76 -2.16
CA VAL A 262 18.00 -9.84 -3.14
C VAL A 262 17.17 -10.61 -4.14
N ALA A 263 15.88 -10.26 -4.23
CA ALA A 263 14.97 -10.83 -5.21
C ALA A 263 15.35 -10.51 -6.66
N GLY A 264 14.86 -11.32 -7.59
CA GLY A 264 15.12 -11.20 -9.03
C GLY A 264 14.33 -10.13 -9.76
N GLU A 265 14.45 -8.88 -9.33
CA GLU A 265 13.74 -7.74 -9.92
C GLU A 265 14.68 -6.53 -10.05
N CYS A 266 14.41 -5.62 -10.98
CA CYS A 266 15.24 -4.42 -11.14
C CYS A 266 15.14 -3.49 -9.91
N ASP A 267 13.97 -3.41 -9.28
CA ASP A 267 13.67 -2.68 -8.05
C ASP A 267 14.50 -3.21 -6.89
N ALA A 268 14.52 -4.54 -6.69
CA ALA A 268 15.33 -5.18 -5.67
C ALA A 268 16.84 -4.92 -5.87
N ILE A 269 17.33 -5.05 -7.11
CA ILE A 269 18.72 -4.76 -7.46
C ILE A 269 19.06 -3.28 -7.26
N ALA A 270 18.18 -2.38 -7.68
CA ALA A 270 18.35 -0.93 -7.49
C ALA A 270 18.40 -0.57 -6.00
N ALA A 271 17.49 -1.10 -5.19
CA ALA A 271 17.48 -0.95 -3.74
C ALA A 271 18.78 -1.49 -3.11
N CYS A 272 19.24 -2.66 -3.55
CA CYS A 272 20.50 -3.25 -3.12
C CYS A 272 21.69 -2.33 -3.42
N HIS A 273 21.78 -1.75 -4.62
CA HIS A 273 22.87 -0.83 -4.97
C HIS A 273 22.89 0.41 -4.08
N ILE A 274 21.72 0.98 -3.76
CA ILE A 274 21.60 2.11 -2.83
C ILE A 274 22.11 1.71 -1.45
N LEU A 275 21.61 0.60 -0.90
CA LEU A 275 22.00 0.10 0.43
C LEU A 275 23.49 -0.23 0.52
N VAL A 276 24.00 -0.98 -0.44
CA VAL A 276 25.41 -1.40 -0.50
C VAL A 276 26.34 -0.19 -0.66
N THR A 277 25.92 0.86 -1.38
CA THR A 277 26.71 2.10 -1.48
C THR A 277 26.82 2.79 -0.13
N MET A 278 25.75 2.79 0.68
CA MET A 278 25.80 3.30 2.06
C MET A 278 26.68 2.40 2.95
N PHE A 279 26.56 1.08 2.84
CA PHE A 279 27.38 0.13 3.60
C PHE A 279 28.88 0.30 3.31
N ARG A 280 29.26 0.43 2.04
CA ARG A 280 30.65 0.70 1.64
C ARG A 280 31.16 2.03 2.23
N ALA A 281 30.33 3.07 2.25
CA ALA A 281 30.70 4.36 2.84
C ALA A 281 30.88 4.29 4.37
N ASP A 282 30.21 3.35 5.04
CA ASP A 282 30.34 3.10 6.48
C ASP A 282 31.26 1.94 6.85
N HIS A 283 31.95 1.33 5.88
CA HIS A 283 32.80 0.15 6.07
C HIS A 283 32.08 -1.05 6.70
N ILE A 284 30.80 -1.24 6.38
CA ILE A 284 30.01 -2.40 6.81
C ILE A 284 30.33 -3.58 5.87
N SER A 285 30.81 -4.69 6.45
CA SER A 285 31.05 -5.95 5.73
C SER A 285 29.72 -6.66 5.45
N TYR A 286 29.56 -7.19 4.23
CA TYR A 286 28.34 -7.91 3.84
C TYR A 286 28.63 -9.05 2.86
N SER A 287 27.73 -10.03 2.84
CA SER A 287 27.61 -11.07 1.81
C SER A 287 26.33 -10.81 1.01
N LEU A 288 26.43 -10.86 -0.33
CA LEU A 288 25.31 -10.59 -1.23
C LEU A 288 24.90 -11.89 -1.93
N GLN A 289 23.63 -12.28 -1.80
CA GLN A 289 23.05 -13.47 -2.41
C GLN A 289 21.81 -13.10 -3.22
N PHE A 290 21.74 -13.54 -4.47
CA PHE A 290 20.53 -13.42 -5.29
C PHE A 290 19.61 -14.61 -5.04
N VAL A 291 18.31 -14.37 -4.94
CA VAL A 291 17.31 -15.40 -4.64
C VAL A 291 16.16 -15.36 -5.63
N ARG A 292 15.73 -16.53 -6.12
CA ARG A 292 14.55 -16.67 -6.98
C ARG A 292 13.29 -16.82 -6.15
N GLY A 293 13.36 -17.50 -5.02
CA GLY A 293 12.25 -17.77 -4.12
C GLY A 293 12.71 -18.18 -2.72
N TYR A 294 11.77 -18.56 -1.87
CA TYR A 294 12.04 -18.85 -0.45
C TYR A 294 12.95 -20.06 -0.21
N VAL A 295 13.01 -21.02 -1.14
CA VAL A 295 13.95 -22.15 -1.06
C VAL A 295 15.40 -21.66 -1.07
N ASP A 296 15.74 -20.71 -1.94
CA ASP A 296 17.10 -20.16 -2.00
C ASP A 296 17.42 -19.36 -0.73
N VAL A 297 16.45 -18.60 -0.21
CA VAL A 297 16.60 -17.85 1.05
C VAL A 297 16.93 -18.82 2.19
N GLN A 298 16.14 -19.90 2.33
CA GLN A 298 16.36 -20.89 3.37
C GLN A 298 17.73 -21.57 3.24
N GLN A 299 18.13 -21.97 2.03
CA GLN A 299 19.45 -22.56 1.78
C GLN A 299 20.60 -21.65 2.18
N HIS A 300 20.51 -20.35 1.88
CA HIS A 300 21.54 -19.39 2.26
C HIS A 300 21.59 -19.16 3.78
N VAL A 301 20.44 -19.12 4.45
CA VAL A 301 20.37 -18.97 5.90
C VAL A 301 20.84 -20.23 6.63
N ASP A 302 20.51 -21.42 6.15
CA ASP A 302 20.99 -22.68 6.74
C ASP A 302 22.51 -22.87 6.57
N SER A 303 23.10 -22.28 5.53
CA SER A 303 24.55 -22.26 5.32
C SER A 303 25.28 -21.15 6.10
N LEU A 304 24.55 -20.30 6.83
CA LEU A 304 25.08 -19.12 7.49
C LEU A 304 25.83 -19.49 8.76
N ASP A 305 27.06 -18.98 8.88
CA ASP A 305 27.76 -18.99 10.17
C ASP A 305 27.19 -17.90 11.07
N THR A 306 26.25 -18.29 11.94
CA THR A 306 25.61 -17.35 12.86
C THR A 306 26.62 -16.72 13.83
N SER A 307 27.81 -17.30 14.05
CA SER A 307 28.83 -16.67 14.90
C SER A 307 29.41 -15.37 14.31
N SER A 308 29.43 -15.26 12.98
CA SER A 308 29.95 -14.09 12.24
C SER A 308 28.87 -13.24 11.60
N CYS A 309 27.62 -13.71 11.50
CA CYS A 309 26.52 -12.94 10.94
C CYS A 309 25.31 -12.92 11.89
N ARG A 310 24.94 -11.72 12.33
CA ARG A 310 23.81 -11.49 13.27
C ARG A 310 22.64 -10.72 12.64
N CYS A 311 22.78 -10.27 11.39
CA CYS A 311 21.75 -9.53 10.69
C CYS A 311 21.57 -10.06 9.26
N ILE A 312 20.32 -10.35 8.89
CA ILE A 312 19.89 -10.66 7.54
C ILE A 312 19.07 -9.48 7.01
N VAL A 313 19.30 -9.07 5.77
CA VAL A 313 18.48 -8.09 5.06
C VAL A 313 17.85 -8.77 3.86
N LEU A 314 16.52 -8.81 3.82
CA LEU A 314 15.73 -9.31 2.69
C LEU A 314 15.24 -8.11 1.87
N ILE A 315 15.53 -8.11 0.55
CA ILE A 315 15.15 -7.01 -0.36
C ILE A 315 14.19 -7.53 -1.42
N ASN A 316 12.99 -6.95 -1.43
CA ASN A 316 11.81 -7.32 -2.23
C ASN A 316 11.37 -8.79 -2.06
N CYS A 317 11.60 -9.32 -0.86
CA CYS A 317 11.09 -10.62 -0.44
C CYS A 317 10.95 -10.67 1.10
N GLY A 318 10.14 -11.61 1.59
CA GLY A 318 10.02 -11.92 3.01
C GLY A 318 8.88 -11.22 3.75
N SER A 319 8.09 -10.34 3.12
CA SER A 319 6.95 -9.74 3.82
C SER A 319 5.76 -10.69 4.01
N THR A 320 5.49 -11.56 3.04
CA THR A 320 4.23 -12.34 2.93
C THR A 320 4.25 -13.68 3.66
N GLU A 321 5.41 -14.31 3.79
CA GLU A 321 5.57 -15.62 4.44
C GLU A 321 5.97 -15.50 5.92
N ALA A 322 5.61 -16.50 6.72
CA ALA A 322 5.97 -16.57 8.14
C ALA A 322 7.48 -16.85 8.32
N LEU A 323 8.27 -15.79 8.53
CA LEU A 323 9.73 -15.88 8.57
C LEU A 323 10.27 -16.69 9.75
N ASN A 324 9.56 -16.71 10.88
CA ASN A 324 9.94 -17.53 12.03
C ASN A 324 10.01 -19.02 11.65
N GLU A 325 8.97 -19.52 11.00
CA GLU A 325 8.88 -20.92 10.56
C GLU A 325 9.85 -21.21 9.42
N LEU A 326 9.90 -20.30 8.43
CA LEU A 326 10.76 -20.45 7.27
C LEU A 326 12.25 -20.50 7.63
N LEU A 327 12.70 -19.60 8.51
CA LEU A 327 14.11 -19.43 8.87
C LEU A 327 14.50 -20.14 10.17
N GLN A 328 13.54 -20.81 10.82
CA GLN A 328 13.73 -21.54 12.08
C GLN A 328 14.30 -20.65 13.19
N LEU A 329 13.79 -19.42 13.31
CA LEU A 329 14.31 -18.43 14.26
C LEU A 329 14.15 -18.87 15.73
N GLY A 330 13.36 -19.89 16.02
CA GLY A 330 13.25 -20.48 17.37
C GLY A 330 14.45 -21.31 17.82
N GLU A 331 15.38 -21.67 16.92
CA GLU A 331 16.56 -22.49 17.29
C GLU A 331 17.59 -21.69 18.11
N ASP A 332 18.22 -22.34 19.09
CA ASP A 332 19.14 -21.72 20.06
C ASP A 332 20.32 -20.99 19.38
N ASP A 333 20.83 -21.51 18.26
CA ASP A 333 21.93 -20.94 17.49
C ASP A 333 21.53 -19.76 16.59
N ARG A 334 20.21 -19.54 16.42
CA ARG A 334 19.59 -18.45 15.66
C ARG A 334 18.84 -17.45 16.54
N ALA A 335 18.80 -17.65 17.86
CA ALA A 335 18.06 -16.81 18.81
C ALA A 335 18.42 -15.31 18.74
N ASP A 336 19.69 -14.99 18.46
CA ASP A 336 20.19 -13.60 18.36
C ASP A 336 20.13 -13.02 16.94
N LEU A 337 19.59 -13.76 15.96
CA LEU A 337 19.54 -13.32 14.57
C LEU A 337 18.43 -12.29 14.37
N GLN A 338 18.78 -11.14 13.79
CA GLN A 338 17.84 -10.10 13.39
C GLN A 338 17.60 -10.14 11.87
N VAL A 339 16.34 -10.03 11.45
CA VAL A 339 15.91 -10.03 10.06
C VAL A 339 15.25 -8.70 9.73
N VAL A 340 15.83 -7.96 8.80
CA VAL A 340 15.28 -6.70 8.28
C VAL A 340 14.68 -6.96 6.90
N VAL A 341 13.42 -6.60 6.72
CA VAL A 341 12.64 -6.85 5.51
C VAL A 341 12.32 -5.51 4.84
N ILE A 342 12.79 -5.37 3.61
CA ILE A 342 12.60 -4.20 2.75
C ILE A 342 11.81 -4.71 1.55
N ASP A 343 10.49 -4.72 1.65
CA ASP A 343 9.66 -5.43 0.68
C ASP A 343 8.38 -4.67 0.32
N SER A 344 8.07 -4.65 -0.97
CA SER A 344 6.85 -4.07 -1.53
C SER A 344 5.68 -5.04 -1.52
N HIS A 345 5.86 -6.36 -1.38
CA HIS A 345 4.74 -7.31 -1.39
C HIS A 345 3.79 -7.09 -0.21
N ARG A 346 2.50 -7.23 -0.48
CA ARG A 346 1.39 -7.06 0.46
C ARG A 346 0.35 -8.19 0.27
N PRO A 347 -0.34 -8.64 1.33
CA PRO A 347 -0.23 -8.18 2.71
C PRO A 347 1.00 -8.71 3.46
N TYR A 348 1.34 -8.04 4.57
CA TYR A 348 2.41 -8.50 5.47
C TYR A 348 1.91 -9.73 6.24
N SER A 349 2.78 -10.70 6.52
CA SER A 349 2.41 -11.75 7.45
C SER A 349 2.24 -11.18 8.87
N LEU A 350 1.06 -11.37 9.44
CA LEU A 350 0.76 -11.03 10.83
C LEU A 350 1.71 -11.75 11.81
N SER A 351 2.18 -12.94 11.46
CA SER A 351 3.18 -13.68 12.27
C SER A 351 4.52 -12.94 12.33
N ASN A 352 4.86 -12.14 11.31
CA ASN A 352 6.09 -11.34 11.28
C ASN A 352 5.90 -10.03 12.05
N ILE A 353 4.71 -9.42 11.96
CA ILE A 353 4.38 -8.17 12.65
C ILE A 353 4.33 -8.37 14.18
N TYR A 354 3.78 -9.51 14.62
CA TYR A 354 3.52 -9.79 16.03
C TYR A 354 4.46 -10.84 16.62
N PHE A 355 5.60 -11.11 15.96
CA PHE A 355 6.52 -12.18 16.35
C PHE A 355 7.02 -12.07 17.81
N ASP A 356 7.45 -10.88 18.22
CA ASP A 356 7.96 -10.62 19.58
C ASP A 356 6.87 -10.07 20.54
N CYS A 357 5.58 -10.18 20.19
CA CYS A 357 4.47 -9.70 21.01
C CYS A 357 3.93 -10.80 21.92
N GLY A 358 4.76 -11.26 22.87
CA GLY A 358 4.41 -12.34 23.80
C GLY A 358 3.54 -11.89 24.98
N ASP A 359 3.76 -10.69 25.52
CA ASP A 359 3.03 -10.17 26.69
C ASP A 359 2.46 -8.76 26.46
N VAL A 360 1.35 -8.44 27.14
CA VAL A 360 0.65 -7.14 27.05
C VAL A 360 1.53 -5.96 27.47
N GLU A 361 2.59 -6.20 28.26
CA GLU A 361 3.56 -5.18 28.69
C GLU A 361 4.58 -4.78 27.60
N ASP A 362 4.78 -5.61 26.56
CA ASP A 362 5.77 -5.37 25.50
C ASP A 362 5.31 -4.33 24.46
N PHE A 363 4.02 -4.02 24.41
CA PHE A 363 3.46 -3.11 23.41
C PHE A 363 3.73 -1.63 23.69
N GLU A 364 4.11 -1.26 24.92
CA GLU A 364 4.52 0.11 25.26
C GLU A 364 6.00 0.39 24.90
N ASN A 365 6.80 -0.67 24.66
CA ASN A 365 8.23 -0.55 24.37
C ASN A 365 8.51 -0.44 22.87
N GLN A 366 8.86 0.75 22.39
CA GLN A 366 9.18 1.03 20.98
C GLN A 366 10.65 0.79 20.60
N ASP A 367 11.46 0.21 21.49
CA ASP A 367 12.88 -0.02 21.24
C ASP A 367 13.10 -1.14 20.21
N LEU A 368 13.52 -0.74 19.01
CA LEU A 368 13.80 -1.65 17.89
C LEU A 368 15.01 -2.56 18.13
N SER A 369 15.88 -2.27 19.11
CA SER A 369 17.09 -3.06 19.37
C SER A 369 16.80 -4.50 19.81
N THR A 370 15.60 -4.75 20.33
CA THR A 370 15.14 -6.07 20.79
C THR A 370 14.17 -6.72 19.80
N ALA A 371 13.91 -6.11 18.63
CA ALA A 371 13.05 -6.70 17.61
C ALA A 371 13.84 -7.69 16.75
N ARG A 372 13.35 -8.92 16.62
CA ARG A 372 14.00 -9.96 15.81
C ARG A 372 13.63 -9.88 14.33
N ILE A 373 12.41 -9.46 14.02
CA ILE A 373 11.93 -9.20 12.66
C ILE A 373 11.54 -7.72 12.56
N ILE A 374 12.07 -7.03 11.55
CA ILE A 374 11.81 -5.60 11.32
C ILE A 374 11.32 -5.44 9.90
N LEU A 375 10.06 -5.03 9.75
CA LEU A 375 9.42 -4.74 8.47
C LEU A 375 9.44 -3.23 8.22
N LEU A 376 10.00 -2.79 7.09
CA LEU A 376 9.87 -1.40 6.68
C LEU A 376 8.51 -1.14 6.03
N ASP A 377 7.77 -0.19 6.58
CA ASP A 377 6.46 0.25 6.12
C ASP A 377 6.57 1.57 5.35
N ASP A 378 5.99 1.60 4.16
CA ASP A 378 5.86 2.81 3.35
C ASP A 378 4.75 3.73 3.87
N GLY A 379 3.91 3.23 4.78
CA GLY A 379 2.75 3.94 5.33
C GLY A 379 1.61 4.07 4.33
N LEU A 380 1.65 3.32 3.22
CA LEU A 380 0.62 3.27 2.21
C LEU A 380 -0.23 2.03 2.47
N ARG A 381 -1.30 2.22 3.25
CA ARG A 381 -2.21 1.12 3.59
C ARG A 381 -3.49 1.23 2.78
N GLU A 382 -3.69 0.25 1.91
CA GLU A 382 -4.99 0.02 1.25
C GLU A 382 -6.00 -0.65 2.20
N TYR A 383 -5.52 -1.20 3.32
CA TYR A 383 -6.29 -1.96 4.30
C TYR A 383 -5.70 -1.80 5.71
N GLU A 384 -6.56 -1.91 6.73
CA GLU A 384 -6.13 -1.91 8.13
C GLU A 384 -5.43 -3.24 8.46
N VAL A 385 -4.28 -3.16 9.13
CA VAL A 385 -3.60 -4.34 9.67
C VAL A 385 -4.39 -4.81 10.89
N PRO A 386 -4.90 -6.06 10.94
CA PRO A 386 -5.56 -6.60 12.12
C PRO A 386 -4.68 -6.45 13.35
N THR A 387 -5.24 -5.90 14.43
CA THR A 387 -4.46 -5.64 15.67
C THR A 387 -4.01 -6.95 16.33
N ALA A 388 -2.96 -6.89 17.16
CA ALA A 388 -2.49 -8.05 17.92
C ALA A 388 -3.62 -8.72 18.73
N MET A 389 -4.50 -7.92 19.33
CA MET A 389 -5.65 -8.41 20.08
C MET A 389 -6.64 -9.16 19.19
N MET A 390 -6.84 -8.74 17.93
CA MET A 390 -7.70 -9.45 16.99
C MET A 390 -7.08 -10.79 16.58
N VAL A 391 -5.76 -10.83 16.38
CA VAL A 391 -5.03 -12.09 16.11
C VAL A 391 -5.17 -13.04 17.29
N VAL A 392 -4.87 -12.56 18.49
CA VAL A 392 -5.03 -13.34 19.73
C VAL A 392 -6.47 -13.80 19.90
N ASN A 393 -7.48 -12.93 19.73
CA ASN A 393 -8.89 -13.32 19.85
C ASN A 393 -9.37 -14.31 18.78
N ALA A 394 -8.74 -14.32 17.60
CA ALA A 394 -9.01 -15.32 16.57
C ALA A 394 -8.34 -16.67 16.91
N ASP A 395 -7.15 -16.64 17.54
CA ASP A 395 -6.37 -17.82 17.92
C ASP A 395 -6.73 -18.41 19.30
N LEU A 396 -7.36 -17.63 20.18
CA LEU A 396 -7.82 -18.02 21.53
C LEU A 396 -8.94 -19.07 21.46
N ASN A 397 -8.58 -20.29 21.05
CA ASN A 397 -9.21 -21.58 21.34
C ASN A 397 -9.84 -22.32 20.14
N ALA A 398 -8.96 -22.89 19.31
CA ALA A 398 -9.26 -24.14 18.61
C ALA A 398 -9.32 -25.35 19.58
N ALA A 399 -8.72 -25.24 20.78
CA ALA A 399 -8.70 -26.30 21.80
C ALA A 399 -9.96 -26.33 22.71
N GLU A 400 -10.61 -25.20 22.97
CA GLU A 400 -11.90 -25.20 23.72
C GLU A 400 -13.07 -25.63 22.82
N GLU A 401 -12.97 -25.59 21.49
CA GLU A 401 -13.99 -26.17 20.61
C GLU A 401 -14.08 -27.70 20.80
N GLU A 402 -12.96 -28.37 21.05
CA GLU A 402 -12.95 -29.81 21.38
C GLU A 402 -13.51 -30.08 22.79
N GLU A 403 -13.28 -29.19 23.77
CA GLU A 403 -13.83 -29.34 25.13
C GLU A 403 -15.34 -28.98 25.22
N GLU A 404 -15.82 -28.01 24.44
CA GLU A 404 -17.24 -27.61 24.41
C GLU A 404 -18.14 -28.65 23.71
N GLU A 405 -17.65 -29.34 22.68
CA GLU A 405 -18.39 -30.47 22.09
C GLU A 405 -18.54 -31.65 23.08
N GLU A 406 -17.59 -31.83 24.00
CA GLU A 406 -17.67 -32.83 25.07
C GLU A 406 -18.57 -32.39 26.25
N GLU A 407 -18.61 -31.11 26.61
CA GLU A 407 -19.46 -30.59 27.70
C GLU A 407 -20.97 -30.58 27.35
N ASP A 408 -21.32 -30.31 26.09
CA ASP A 408 -22.72 -30.32 25.62
C ASP A 408 -23.34 -31.75 25.65
N GLU A 409 -22.52 -32.81 25.60
CA GLU A 409 -22.99 -34.20 25.71
C GLU A 409 -23.24 -34.63 27.16
N PHE A 410 -22.61 -33.98 28.15
CA PHE A 410 -22.67 -34.37 29.57
C PHE A 410 -23.64 -33.56 30.45
N ASN A 411 -24.15 -32.42 29.98
CA ASN A 411 -24.90 -31.49 30.85
C ASN A 411 -26.42 -31.76 30.95
N ILE A 412 -26.79 -32.92 31.53
CA ILE A 412 -28.16 -33.22 31.99
C ILE A 412 -28.22 -33.24 33.52
N ARG A 413 -27.90 -32.16 34.26
CA ARG A 413 -28.23 -32.06 35.71
C ARG A 413 -28.53 -30.63 36.23
N SER A 414 -29.83 -30.37 36.39
CA SER A 414 -30.58 -29.51 37.36
C SER A 414 -29.96 -28.19 37.89
N PRO A 415 -30.63 -27.02 37.72
CA PRO A 415 -30.13 -25.70 38.17
C PRO A 415 -30.13 -25.53 39.68
N VAL A 416 -29.12 -24.84 40.23
CA VAL A 416 -29.10 -24.35 41.63
C VAL A 416 -29.25 -22.83 41.64
N GLN A 417 -30.47 -22.34 41.90
CA GLN A 417 -30.76 -20.91 42.06
C GLN A 417 -30.23 -20.35 43.39
N ARG A 418 -29.49 -19.24 43.35
CA ARG A 418 -29.13 -18.43 44.54
C ARG A 418 -29.85 -17.08 44.51
N ARG A 419 -30.55 -16.75 45.60
CA ARG A 419 -31.26 -15.47 45.76
C ARG A 419 -30.35 -14.39 46.34
N ARG A 420 -30.35 -13.19 45.75
CA ARG A 420 -29.92 -11.94 46.40
C ARG A 420 -31.14 -11.08 46.74
N ILE A 421 -31.02 -10.30 47.82
CA ILE A 421 -32.06 -9.39 48.34
C ILE A 421 -31.50 -7.97 48.20
N ASP A 422 -32.28 -7.05 47.63
CA ASP A 422 -31.92 -5.62 47.53
C ASP A 422 -32.17 -4.84 48.84
N GLU A 423 -31.73 -3.58 48.92
CA GLU A 423 -31.85 -2.74 50.13
C GLU A 423 -33.32 -2.40 50.51
N ASP A 424 -34.28 -2.64 49.60
CA ASP A 424 -35.71 -2.46 49.83
C ASP A 424 -36.46 -3.79 50.16
N GLY A 425 -35.74 -4.91 50.24
CA GLY A 425 -36.28 -6.20 50.69
C GLY A 425 -37.00 -7.03 49.62
N ASN A 426 -36.86 -6.71 48.34
CA ASN A 426 -37.37 -7.52 47.24
C ASN A 426 -36.32 -8.54 46.76
N SER A 427 -36.78 -9.77 46.52
CA SER A 427 -35.99 -10.81 45.87
C SER A 427 -36.02 -10.62 44.36
N VAL A 428 -34.88 -10.34 43.75
CA VAL A 428 -34.70 -10.37 42.30
C VAL A 428 -33.99 -11.67 41.95
N ASP A 429 -34.69 -12.56 41.25
CA ASP A 429 -34.09 -13.76 40.68
C ASP A 429 -33.26 -13.31 39.46
N VAL A 430 -31.93 -13.42 39.55
CA VAL A 430 -31.01 -13.25 38.43
C VAL A 430 -30.53 -14.66 38.08
N ASP A 431 -30.99 -15.20 36.96
CA ASP A 431 -30.60 -16.54 36.50
C ASP A 431 -29.14 -16.48 36.00
N GLU A 432 -28.18 -16.83 36.87
CA GLU A 432 -26.74 -16.88 36.58
C GLU A 432 -26.43 -17.76 35.33
N GLU A 433 -27.26 -18.76 35.03
CA GLU A 433 -27.15 -19.62 33.83
C GLU A 433 -27.40 -18.87 32.51
N ASP A 434 -28.21 -17.80 32.50
CA ASP A 434 -28.50 -17.02 31.30
C ASP A 434 -27.41 -15.96 31.02
N GLU A 435 -26.78 -15.42 32.07
CA GLU A 435 -25.62 -14.53 31.94
C GLU A 435 -24.39 -15.27 31.39
N GLU A 436 -24.14 -16.50 31.84
CA GLU A 436 -23.02 -17.32 31.36
C GLU A 436 -23.18 -17.71 29.89
N LYS A 437 -24.38 -18.12 29.46
CA LYS A 437 -24.67 -18.40 28.05
C LYS A 437 -24.53 -17.18 27.16
N LEU A 438 -24.99 -16.01 27.63
CA LEU A 438 -24.88 -14.76 26.89
C LEU A 438 -23.41 -14.33 26.74
N GLU A 439 -22.58 -14.53 27.76
CA GLU A 439 -21.15 -14.24 27.71
C GLU A 439 -20.40 -15.20 26.76
N LYS A 440 -20.70 -16.50 26.79
CA LYS A 440 -20.18 -17.47 25.80
C LYS A 440 -20.57 -17.07 24.37
N GLN A 441 -21.83 -16.69 24.14
CA GLN A 441 -22.29 -16.24 22.83
C GLN A 441 -21.58 -14.96 22.36
N ARG A 442 -21.32 -14.02 23.26
CA ARG A 442 -20.55 -12.80 22.97
C ARG A 442 -19.11 -13.10 22.58
N LYS A 443 -18.43 -13.98 23.30
CA LYS A 443 -17.05 -14.40 22.97
C LYS A 443 -16.99 -15.05 21.60
N ARG A 444 -17.92 -15.95 21.28
CA ARG A 444 -18.04 -16.58 19.95
C ARG A 444 -18.25 -15.53 18.84
N GLN A 445 -19.12 -14.55 19.05
CA GLN A 445 -19.34 -13.48 18.08
C GLN A 445 -18.07 -12.64 17.82
N VAL A 446 -17.36 -12.23 18.89
CA VAL A 446 -16.12 -11.44 18.76
C VAL A 446 -15.05 -12.23 18.01
N ARG A 447 -14.94 -13.54 18.28
CA ARG A 447 -14.03 -14.44 17.58
C ARG A 447 -14.35 -14.53 16.09
N ASP A 448 -15.61 -14.75 15.74
CA ASP A 448 -16.03 -14.83 14.34
C ASP A 448 -15.77 -13.51 13.59
N GLU A 449 -16.03 -12.37 14.24
CA GLU A 449 -15.70 -11.05 13.69
C GLU A 449 -14.19 -10.86 13.49
N CYS A 450 -13.34 -11.28 14.44
CA CYS A 450 -11.89 -11.21 14.32
C CYS A 450 -11.36 -12.13 13.20
N ARG A 451 -11.87 -13.35 13.09
CA ARG A 451 -11.51 -14.30 12.03
C ARG A 451 -11.85 -13.74 10.66
N LEU A 452 -13.05 -13.18 10.48
CA LEU A 452 -13.47 -12.58 9.22
C LEU A 452 -12.58 -11.39 8.82
N ALA A 453 -12.14 -10.57 9.78
CA ALA A 453 -11.23 -9.47 9.51
C ALA A 453 -9.84 -9.96 9.04
N ILE A 454 -9.32 -11.04 9.65
CA ILE A 454 -8.05 -11.66 9.22
C ILE A 454 -8.20 -12.33 7.85
N GLU A 455 -9.33 -12.99 7.58
CA GLU A 455 -9.62 -13.57 6.27
C GLU A 455 -9.73 -12.51 5.16
N ASP A 456 -10.33 -11.34 5.45
CA ASP A 456 -10.39 -10.23 4.50
C ASP A 456 -9.02 -9.59 4.28
N TYR A 457 -8.18 -9.52 5.32
CA TYR A 457 -6.80 -9.05 5.22
C TYR A 457 -5.98 -9.88 4.22
N TYR A 458 -6.07 -11.22 4.31
CA TYR A 458 -5.37 -12.15 3.42
C TYR A 458 -6.12 -12.50 2.13
N LYS A 459 -7.20 -11.78 1.80
CA LYS A 459 -8.07 -12.12 0.66
C LYS A 459 -7.39 -11.98 -0.70
N GLY A 460 -6.39 -11.12 -0.85
CA GLY A 460 -5.63 -10.97 -2.08
C GLY A 460 -4.36 -10.16 -1.89
N THR A 461 -3.46 -10.24 -2.88
CA THR A 461 -2.13 -9.61 -2.84
C THR A 461 -2.10 -8.29 -3.59
N SER A 462 -1.19 -7.40 -3.18
CA SER A 462 -0.89 -6.14 -3.87
C SER A 462 0.58 -5.76 -3.69
N ARG A 463 0.98 -4.61 -4.24
CA ARG A 463 2.32 -4.05 -4.10
C ARG A 463 2.24 -2.66 -3.45
N GLY A 464 3.10 -2.41 -2.47
CA GLY A 464 3.38 -1.11 -1.89
C GLY A 464 4.40 -0.32 -2.74
N LEU A 465 5.03 0.67 -2.12
CA LEU A 465 6.04 1.52 -2.73
C LEU A 465 7.31 0.71 -3.07
N SER A 466 7.95 1.08 -4.17
CA SER A 466 9.22 0.49 -4.63
C SER A 466 10.27 0.43 -3.51
N SER A 467 10.91 -0.73 -3.38
CA SER A 467 12.00 -0.96 -2.42
C SER A 467 13.17 -0.01 -2.68
N ALA A 468 13.45 0.33 -3.95
CA ALA A 468 14.47 1.29 -4.32
C ALA A 468 14.12 2.72 -3.88
N ILE A 469 12.85 3.11 -3.95
CA ILE A 469 12.37 4.41 -3.42
C ILE A 469 12.51 4.44 -1.90
N MET A 470 12.16 3.36 -1.19
CA MET A 470 12.35 3.26 0.26
C MET A 470 13.82 3.41 0.67
N MET A 471 14.73 2.77 -0.08
CA MET A 471 16.18 2.92 0.15
C MET A 471 16.72 4.30 -0.22
N TYR A 472 16.17 4.94 -1.25
CA TYR A 472 16.50 6.33 -1.56
C TYR A 472 16.04 7.26 -0.44
N ASN A 473 14.82 7.10 0.06
CA ASN A 473 14.31 7.86 1.21
C ASN A 473 15.23 7.71 2.43
N LEU A 474 15.67 6.49 2.76
CA LEU A 474 16.68 6.28 3.79
C LEU A 474 17.97 7.08 3.52
N SER A 475 18.48 7.04 2.29
CA SER A 475 19.70 7.77 1.90
C SER A 475 19.56 9.29 2.09
N THR A 476 18.37 9.85 1.82
CA THR A 476 18.06 11.27 2.05
C THR A 476 17.96 11.59 3.54
N THR A 477 17.34 10.73 4.35
CA THR A 477 17.22 10.90 5.80
C THR A 477 18.60 10.93 6.48
N ILE A 478 19.53 10.09 6.02
CA ILE A 478 20.93 10.09 6.51
C ILE A 478 21.84 11.11 5.80
N LYS A 479 21.32 11.87 4.83
CA LYS A 479 22.03 12.90 4.05
C LYS A 479 23.26 12.36 3.28
N ARG A 480 23.10 11.19 2.64
CA ARG A 480 24.13 10.55 1.79
C ARG A 480 23.63 10.22 0.38
N ASP A 481 22.51 10.81 0.01
CA ASP A 481 21.93 10.76 -1.33
C ASP A 481 22.89 11.32 -2.40
N ASN A 482 22.79 10.77 -3.61
CA ASN A 482 23.55 11.23 -4.78
C ASN A 482 22.81 10.87 -6.08
N ASN A 483 23.27 11.43 -7.20
CA ASN A 483 22.65 11.20 -8.52
C ASN A 483 22.60 9.72 -8.95
N SER A 484 23.54 8.88 -8.51
CA SER A 484 23.51 7.45 -8.85
C SER A 484 22.41 6.72 -8.08
N MET A 485 22.27 7.01 -6.79
CA MET A 485 21.18 6.46 -5.97
C MET A 485 19.80 6.93 -6.46
N LEU A 486 19.69 8.20 -6.85
CA LEU A 486 18.46 8.74 -7.42
C LEU A 486 18.10 8.01 -8.73
N TRP A 487 19.09 7.77 -9.61
CA TRP A 487 18.88 7.05 -10.86
C TRP A 487 18.42 5.60 -10.64
N TRP A 488 19.01 4.88 -9.68
CA TRP A 488 18.56 3.53 -9.31
C TRP A 488 17.12 3.54 -8.77
N ALA A 489 16.78 4.51 -7.92
CA ALA A 489 15.42 4.66 -7.40
C ALA A 489 14.39 4.88 -8.54
N MET A 490 14.75 5.69 -9.54
CA MET A 490 13.92 5.89 -10.74
C MET A 490 13.73 4.60 -11.55
N ILE A 491 14.76 3.73 -11.65
CA ILE A 491 14.64 2.42 -12.32
C ILE A 491 13.63 1.53 -11.59
N GLY A 492 13.72 1.42 -10.26
CA GLY A 492 12.78 0.62 -9.45
C GLY A 492 11.34 1.11 -9.55
N LEU A 493 11.11 2.43 -9.48
CA LEU A 493 9.79 3.02 -9.68
C LEU A 493 9.25 2.77 -11.11
N THR A 494 10.12 2.85 -12.12
CA THR A 494 9.74 2.60 -13.52
C THR A 494 9.34 1.14 -13.74
N GLU A 495 10.00 0.19 -13.08
CA GLU A 495 9.59 -1.22 -13.12
C GLU A 495 8.18 -1.41 -12.59
N GLN A 496 7.85 -0.83 -11.42
CA GLN A 496 6.51 -0.92 -10.87
C GLN A 496 5.45 -0.37 -11.84
N PHE A 497 5.73 0.75 -12.49
CA PHE A 497 4.79 1.38 -13.43
C PHE A 497 4.62 0.58 -14.72
N MET A 498 5.71 0.07 -15.29
CA MET A 498 5.68 -0.68 -16.55
C MET A 498 5.03 -2.06 -16.42
N ASN A 499 5.05 -2.64 -15.22
CA ASN A 499 4.41 -3.91 -14.90
C ASN A 499 3.03 -3.74 -14.22
N ASP A 500 2.40 -2.55 -14.28
CA ASP A 500 1.09 -2.24 -13.66
C ASP A 500 1.00 -2.58 -12.15
N MET A 501 2.12 -2.51 -11.43
CA MET A 501 2.20 -2.74 -9.97
C MET A 501 1.86 -1.49 -9.15
N ILE A 502 1.89 -0.30 -9.77
CA ILE A 502 1.59 0.99 -9.15
C ILE A 502 0.61 1.79 -10.01
N GLY A 503 -0.38 2.38 -9.35
CA GLY A 503 -1.37 3.24 -9.99
C GLY A 503 -0.75 4.48 -10.62
N ARG A 504 -1.24 4.90 -11.79
CA ARG A 504 -0.73 6.09 -12.49
C ARG A 504 -0.67 7.32 -11.60
N GLN A 505 -1.72 7.61 -10.84
CA GLN A 505 -1.76 8.77 -9.94
C GLN A 505 -0.63 8.72 -8.90
N ARG A 506 -0.36 7.53 -8.34
CA ARG A 506 0.71 7.37 -7.36
C ARG A 506 2.09 7.48 -8.00
N TYR A 507 2.28 6.85 -9.16
CA TYR A 507 3.51 6.99 -9.94
C TYR A 507 3.83 8.46 -10.23
N GLU A 508 2.85 9.24 -10.69
CA GLU A 508 3.03 10.66 -10.97
C GLU A 508 3.37 11.49 -9.71
N GLN A 509 2.82 11.12 -8.54
CA GLN A 509 3.21 11.72 -7.25
C GLN A 509 4.68 11.45 -6.91
N GLU A 510 5.15 10.22 -7.07
CA GLU A 510 6.55 9.88 -6.82
C GLU A 510 7.49 10.53 -7.84
N VAL A 511 7.11 10.57 -9.12
CA VAL A 511 7.87 11.28 -10.16
C VAL A 511 8.00 12.77 -9.83
N PHE A 512 6.94 13.39 -9.31
CA PHE A 512 7.00 14.79 -8.88
C PHE A 512 8.04 15.00 -7.76
N VAL A 513 8.07 14.12 -6.75
CA VAL A 513 9.07 14.18 -5.67
C VAL A 513 10.49 13.97 -6.22
N LEU A 514 10.69 12.96 -7.07
CA LEU A 514 12.00 12.66 -7.66
C LEU A 514 12.49 13.76 -8.61
N GLN A 515 11.58 14.52 -9.23
CA GLN A 515 11.91 15.67 -10.05
C GLN A 515 12.52 16.80 -9.21
N ASP A 516 11.93 17.13 -8.06
CA ASP A 516 12.49 18.12 -7.14
C ASP A 516 13.88 17.70 -6.64
N GLU A 517 14.05 16.41 -6.36
CA GLU A 517 15.33 15.81 -5.96
C GLU A 517 16.39 15.89 -7.07
N ALA A 518 16.01 15.64 -8.33
CA ALA A 518 16.89 15.78 -9.48
C ALA A 518 17.38 17.23 -9.66
N VAL A 519 16.50 18.22 -9.41
CA VAL A 519 16.86 19.64 -9.44
C VAL A 519 17.85 19.94 -8.30
N ARG A 520 17.55 19.52 -7.06
CA ARG A 520 18.40 19.72 -5.88
C ARG A 520 19.82 19.17 -6.07
N LEU A 521 19.95 17.95 -6.58
CA LEU A 521 21.25 17.32 -6.84
C LEU A 521 21.95 17.89 -8.10
N GLY A 522 21.17 18.37 -9.07
CA GLY A 522 21.66 19.01 -10.29
C GLY A 522 22.37 20.35 -10.03
N GLU A 523 21.84 21.18 -9.14
CA GLU A 523 22.45 22.47 -8.75
C GLU A 523 23.80 22.29 -8.03
N SER A 524 23.96 21.16 -7.34
CA SER A 524 25.16 20.81 -6.58
C SER A 524 26.34 20.38 -7.47
N SER A 525 26.05 19.94 -8.70
CA SER A 525 27.01 19.30 -9.61
C SER A 525 27.59 20.31 -10.62
N SER A 526 28.53 21.16 -10.19
CA SER A 526 29.01 22.29 -11.01
C SER A 526 30.08 21.98 -12.07
N VAL A 527 30.62 20.76 -12.17
CA VAL A 527 31.60 20.40 -13.23
C VAL A 527 31.53 18.92 -13.61
N GLY A 528 31.13 18.62 -14.85
CA GLY A 528 31.52 17.39 -15.57
C GLY A 528 30.73 16.09 -15.34
N GLY A 529 29.56 16.12 -14.69
CA GLY A 529 28.70 14.93 -14.53
C GLY A 529 27.48 14.93 -15.47
N SER A 530 27.07 13.73 -15.93
CA SER A 530 25.81 13.51 -16.67
C SER A 530 24.60 13.98 -15.85
N LYS A 531 23.78 14.88 -16.41
CA LYS A 531 22.64 15.52 -15.71
C LYS A 531 21.35 14.70 -15.90
N ILE A 532 20.62 14.46 -14.80
CA ILE A 532 19.28 13.86 -14.83
C ILE A 532 18.25 14.97 -15.07
N ASN A 533 17.37 14.78 -16.06
CA ASN A 533 16.29 15.71 -16.37
C ASN A 533 14.95 14.97 -16.43
N TYR A 534 13.90 15.67 -16.00
CA TYR A 534 12.52 15.29 -16.32
C TYR A 534 12.33 15.16 -17.83
N SER A 535 11.59 14.15 -18.25
CA SER A 535 11.19 13.94 -19.62
C SER A 535 9.77 13.40 -19.69
N GLU A 536 9.18 13.50 -20.87
CA GLU A 536 7.90 12.88 -21.17
C GLU A 536 8.11 11.95 -22.36
N GLU A 537 7.81 10.68 -22.17
CA GLU A 537 8.06 9.66 -23.17
C GLU A 537 6.77 9.03 -23.68
N PHE A 538 6.80 8.63 -24.94
CA PHE A 538 5.72 7.83 -25.50
C PHE A 538 5.72 6.46 -24.85
N ARG A 539 4.55 5.84 -24.76
CA ARG A 539 4.35 4.43 -24.44
C ARG A 539 4.79 3.49 -25.58
N PHE A 540 5.88 3.85 -26.25
CA PHE A 540 6.56 3.05 -27.26
C PHE A 540 7.69 2.26 -26.59
N LEU A 541 8.04 1.13 -27.18
CA LEU A 541 9.11 0.31 -26.63
C LEU A 541 10.43 0.62 -27.34
N LEU A 542 11.47 0.98 -26.57
CA LEU A 542 12.85 1.14 -27.05
C LEU A 542 12.98 2.06 -28.28
N LEU A 543 12.25 3.19 -28.30
CA LEU A 543 12.18 4.08 -29.46
C LEU A 543 13.55 4.51 -29.97
N GLN A 544 14.48 4.77 -29.05
CA GLN A 544 15.85 5.20 -29.33
C GLN A 544 16.71 4.07 -29.94
N HIS A 545 16.31 2.82 -29.78
CA HIS A 545 17.10 1.65 -30.17
C HIS A 545 16.50 0.87 -31.35
N TRP A 546 15.34 1.31 -31.85
CA TRP A 546 14.62 0.62 -32.91
C TRP A 546 14.14 1.59 -34.00
N THR A 547 13.25 1.12 -34.85
CA THR A 547 12.55 1.93 -35.87
C THR A 547 11.28 2.51 -35.23
N LEU A 548 10.80 3.67 -35.69
CA LEU A 548 9.51 4.21 -35.21
C LEU A 548 8.38 3.17 -35.40
N TYR A 549 8.32 2.52 -36.56
CA TYR A 549 7.31 1.51 -36.87
C TYR A 549 7.30 0.37 -35.85
N ASN A 550 8.43 -0.31 -35.65
CA ASN A 550 8.50 -1.44 -34.71
C ASN A 550 8.28 -1.01 -33.25
N SER A 551 8.81 0.14 -32.83
CA SER A 551 8.62 0.64 -31.46
C SER A 551 7.14 0.83 -31.12
N MET A 552 6.35 1.26 -32.11
CA MET A 552 4.89 1.35 -32.02
C MET A 552 4.25 -0.05 -32.10
N TYR A 553 4.58 -0.83 -33.13
CA TYR A 553 3.97 -2.14 -33.39
C TYR A 553 4.08 -3.11 -32.20
N TYR A 554 5.23 -3.14 -31.54
CA TYR A 554 5.52 -4.05 -30.43
C TYR A 554 5.19 -3.47 -29.05
N SER A 555 4.71 -2.24 -28.96
CA SER A 555 4.24 -1.69 -27.68
C SER A 555 2.85 -2.23 -27.32
N ASN A 556 2.68 -2.70 -26.08
CA ASN A 556 1.39 -3.21 -25.59
C ASN A 556 0.24 -2.21 -25.83
N TYR A 557 0.54 -0.94 -25.54
CA TYR A 557 -0.40 0.16 -25.67
C TYR A 557 -0.86 0.40 -27.12
N VAL A 558 0.05 0.60 -28.07
CA VAL A 558 -0.36 0.88 -29.46
C VAL A 558 -0.97 -0.35 -30.11
N ALA A 559 -0.39 -1.53 -29.87
CA ALA A 559 -0.90 -2.79 -30.42
C ALA A 559 -2.36 -3.04 -30.02
N SER A 560 -2.68 -2.88 -28.73
CA SER A 560 -4.04 -3.04 -28.19
C SER A 560 -5.01 -1.98 -28.72
N ARG A 561 -4.63 -0.70 -28.72
CA ARG A 561 -5.49 0.42 -29.15
C ARG A 561 -5.82 0.39 -30.64
N LEU A 562 -4.83 0.10 -31.49
CA LEU A 562 -5.05 0.04 -32.93
C LEU A 562 -5.74 -1.27 -33.35
N GLY A 563 -5.71 -2.32 -32.54
CA GLY A 563 -6.30 -3.59 -32.95
C GLY A 563 -5.43 -4.35 -33.96
N ILE A 564 -4.09 -4.22 -33.86
CA ILE A 564 -3.14 -4.68 -34.90
C ILE A 564 -3.31 -6.16 -35.24
N TRP A 565 -3.69 -6.99 -34.27
CA TRP A 565 -3.86 -8.43 -34.43
C TRP A 565 -5.17 -8.85 -35.13
N LYS A 566 -6.18 -7.97 -35.23
CA LYS A 566 -7.51 -8.36 -35.72
C LYS A 566 -7.60 -8.48 -37.23
N ASP A 567 -6.81 -7.69 -37.96
CA ASP A 567 -6.97 -7.55 -39.41
C ASP A 567 -5.62 -7.52 -40.12
N ARG A 568 -5.31 -8.61 -40.84
CA ARG A 568 -4.11 -8.70 -41.68
C ARG A 568 -4.21 -7.85 -42.96
N THR A 569 -5.41 -7.42 -43.33
CA THR A 569 -5.67 -6.71 -44.60
C THR A 569 -5.53 -5.21 -44.47
N THR A 570 -5.86 -4.65 -43.31
CA THR A 570 -5.78 -3.20 -43.04
C THR A 570 -4.68 -2.92 -42.03
N ASN A 571 -3.50 -2.51 -42.49
CA ASN A 571 -2.44 -2.08 -41.59
C ASN A 571 -2.77 -0.70 -41.00
N LYS A 572 -3.54 -0.67 -39.91
CA LYS A 572 -3.97 0.56 -39.24
C LYS A 572 -2.81 1.41 -38.75
N LEU A 573 -1.68 0.79 -38.39
CA LEU A 573 -0.47 1.54 -38.03
C LEU A 573 0.11 2.26 -39.25
N GLN A 574 0.20 1.60 -40.41
CA GLN A 574 0.58 2.28 -41.66
C GLN A 574 -0.43 3.35 -42.07
N THR A 575 -1.72 3.13 -41.80
CA THR A 575 -2.76 4.13 -42.06
C THR A 575 -2.56 5.38 -41.19
N LEU A 576 -2.26 5.19 -39.90
CA LEU A 576 -1.90 6.29 -38.98
C LEU A 576 -0.65 7.04 -39.48
N LEU A 577 0.42 6.33 -39.84
CA LEU A 577 1.64 6.96 -40.36
C LEU A 577 1.37 7.75 -41.65
N ALA A 578 0.54 7.22 -42.55
CA ALA A 578 0.13 7.91 -43.76
C ALA A 578 -0.72 9.17 -43.48
N ARG A 579 -1.61 9.12 -42.48
CA ARG A 579 -2.37 10.29 -42.01
C ARG A 579 -1.47 11.39 -41.46
N MET A 580 -0.49 11.01 -40.65
CA MET A 580 0.53 11.91 -40.10
C MET A 580 1.49 12.45 -41.16
N GLY A 581 1.44 11.93 -42.40
CA GLY A 581 2.34 12.33 -43.48
C GLY A 581 3.77 11.85 -43.28
N ILE A 582 3.99 10.78 -42.51
CA ILE A 582 5.31 10.16 -42.30
C ILE A 582 5.47 9.02 -43.32
N PRO A 583 6.42 9.12 -44.28
CA PRO A 583 6.67 8.05 -45.23
C PRO A 583 7.07 6.75 -44.52
N LEU A 584 6.59 5.60 -45.00
CA LEU A 584 6.93 4.30 -44.40
C LEU A 584 8.44 4.05 -44.35
N VAL A 585 9.18 4.48 -45.38
CA VAL A 585 10.64 4.37 -45.44
C VAL A 585 11.31 5.11 -44.26
N GLU A 586 10.78 6.27 -43.86
CA GLU A 586 11.29 7.01 -42.69
C GLU A 586 10.92 6.29 -41.39
N ALA A 587 9.72 5.73 -41.31
CA ALA A 587 9.26 5.00 -40.13
C ALA A 587 9.98 3.66 -39.92
N GLU A 588 10.44 3.01 -40.99
CA GLU A 588 11.20 1.74 -40.99
C GLU A 588 12.72 1.95 -40.91
N GLN A 589 13.20 3.19 -41.04
CA GLN A 589 14.58 3.54 -40.72
C GLN A 589 14.80 3.54 -39.20
N ARG A 590 16.04 3.26 -38.76
CA ARG A 590 16.43 3.43 -37.34
C ARG A 590 16.05 4.84 -36.89
N TYR A 591 15.29 4.95 -35.79
CA TYR A 591 14.76 6.22 -35.31
C TYR A 591 15.86 7.26 -35.14
N MET A 592 17.02 6.87 -34.59
CA MET A 592 18.20 7.73 -34.49
C MET A 592 18.62 8.40 -35.80
N HIS A 593 18.44 7.74 -36.94
CA HIS A 593 18.78 8.27 -38.26
C HIS A 593 17.60 8.93 -38.97
N MET A 594 16.35 8.72 -38.51
CA MET A 594 15.14 9.33 -39.10
C MET A 594 15.29 10.86 -39.17
N ASN A 595 14.73 11.47 -40.22
CA ASN A 595 14.83 12.92 -40.42
C ASN A 595 14.30 13.69 -39.19
N SER A 596 15.07 14.69 -38.73
CA SER A 596 14.76 15.52 -37.56
C SER A 596 13.40 16.21 -37.67
N ASP A 597 13.00 16.63 -38.86
CA ASP A 597 11.71 17.31 -39.09
C ASP A 597 10.51 16.43 -38.67
N TYR A 598 10.63 15.10 -38.79
CA TYR A 598 9.59 14.18 -38.33
C TYR A 598 9.69 13.92 -36.83
N LYS A 599 10.90 13.82 -36.27
CA LYS A 599 11.10 13.65 -34.83
C LYS A 599 10.52 14.83 -34.04
N ASP A 600 10.82 16.04 -34.48
CA ASP A 600 10.41 17.27 -33.80
C ASP A 600 8.89 17.46 -33.84
N ARG A 601 8.24 17.01 -34.92
CA ARG A 601 6.78 17.11 -35.10
C ARG A 601 6.02 15.87 -34.61
N LEU A 602 6.70 14.76 -34.29
CA LEU A 602 6.07 13.48 -33.99
C LEU A 602 4.98 13.60 -32.92
N ARG A 603 5.27 14.32 -31.83
CA ARG A 603 4.32 14.53 -30.73
C ARG A 603 3.08 15.30 -31.19
N ALA A 604 3.26 16.38 -31.93
CA ALA A 604 2.14 17.19 -32.42
C ALA A 604 1.26 16.39 -33.41
N LEU A 605 1.89 15.59 -34.28
CA LEU A 605 1.19 14.74 -35.24
C LEU A 605 0.37 13.64 -34.54
N LEU A 606 0.92 13.01 -33.49
CA LEU A 606 0.18 12.01 -32.71
C LEU A 606 -0.99 12.64 -31.95
N GLU A 607 -0.80 13.84 -31.42
CA GLU A 607 -1.85 14.59 -30.71
C GLU A 607 -3.01 14.98 -31.63
N GLU A 608 -2.72 15.38 -32.88
CA GLU A 608 -3.72 15.71 -33.90
C GLU A 608 -4.62 14.50 -34.26
N HIS A 609 -4.05 13.29 -34.29
CA HIS A 609 -4.74 12.08 -34.70
C HIS A 609 -5.18 11.17 -33.54
N LYS A 610 -4.97 11.56 -32.28
CA LYS A 610 -5.22 10.66 -31.14
C LYS A 610 -6.67 10.22 -31.02
N GLU A 611 -7.64 11.09 -31.32
CA GLU A 611 -9.07 10.78 -31.23
C GLU A 611 -9.51 9.81 -32.33
N GLU A 612 -9.02 10.01 -33.57
CA GLU A 612 -9.30 9.14 -34.72
C GLU A 612 -8.82 7.69 -34.46
N PHE A 613 -7.71 7.54 -33.75
CA PHE A 613 -7.05 6.25 -33.51
C PHE A 613 -7.15 5.73 -32.06
N ASN A 614 -7.91 6.38 -31.18
CA ASN A 614 -8.08 6.02 -29.77
C ASN A 614 -6.74 5.90 -29.01
N LEU A 615 -5.84 6.86 -29.22
CA LEU A 615 -4.52 6.94 -28.60
C LEU A 615 -4.48 7.93 -27.43
N GLU A 616 -5.49 7.88 -26.55
CA GLU A 616 -5.52 8.63 -25.29
C GLU A 616 -4.47 8.15 -24.29
N GLU A 617 -3.80 9.07 -23.60
CA GLU A 617 -2.76 8.74 -22.61
C GLU A 617 -1.51 8.07 -23.22
N LEU A 618 -1.12 8.50 -24.42
CA LEU A 618 0.04 7.97 -25.13
C LEU A 618 1.39 8.34 -24.48
N VAL A 619 1.42 9.39 -23.66
CA VAL A 619 2.64 9.92 -23.05
C VAL A 619 2.55 9.81 -21.53
N PHE A 620 3.68 9.48 -20.89
CA PHE A 620 3.82 9.43 -19.43
C PHE A 620 5.09 10.19 -18.99
N PRO A 621 5.10 10.76 -17.77
CA PRO A 621 6.25 11.46 -17.24
C PRO A 621 7.32 10.47 -16.77
N THR A 622 8.60 10.77 -17.00
CA THR A 622 9.74 9.91 -16.68
C THR A 622 11.04 10.73 -16.63
N PHE A 623 12.19 10.08 -16.63
CA PHE A 623 13.51 10.71 -16.54
C PHE A 623 14.48 10.23 -17.61
N ARG A 624 15.37 11.13 -18.02
CA ARG A 624 16.50 10.82 -18.89
C ARG A 624 17.79 11.40 -18.34
N LYS A 625 18.90 10.74 -18.64
CA LYS A 625 20.25 11.19 -18.30
C LYS A 625 20.93 11.71 -19.55
N GLU A 626 21.30 12.99 -19.54
CA GLU A 626 22.00 13.63 -20.64
C GLU A 626 23.47 13.22 -20.64
N ARG A 627 24.02 12.96 -21.83
CA ARG A 627 25.46 12.75 -22.03
C ARG A 627 26.16 14.07 -22.31
N THR A 628 27.45 14.15 -21.98
CA THR A 628 28.31 15.19 -22.51
C THR A 628 28.43 15.10 -24.04
N CYS A 629 28.47 13.89 -24.58
CA CYS A 629 28.45 13.61 -26.02
C CYS A 629 27.66 12.33 -26.34
N GLY A 630 26.91 12.32 -27.44
CA GLY A 630 26.05 11.20 -27.83
C GLY A 630 24.60 11.37 -27.38
N ASN A 631 23.81 10.30 -27.50
CA ASN A 631 22.37 10.33 -27.20
C ASN A 631 22.11 10.13 -25.70
N PRO A 632 21.09 10.80 -25.14
CA PRO A 632 20.67 10.57 -23.76
C PRO A 632 20.15 9.14 -23.58
N ILE A 633 20.18 8.65 -22.35
CA ILE A 633 19.58 7.37 -21.97
C ILE A 633 18.33 7.61 -21.13
N SER A 634 17.24 6.93 -21.46
CA SER A 634 16.01 6.93 -20.68
C SER A 634 16.10 5.92 -19.55
N VAL A 635 15.46 6.21 -18.42
CA VAL A 635 15.25 5.23 -17.35
C VAL A 635 14.39 4.05 -17.84
N THR A 636 13.43 4.31 -18.73
CA THR A 636 12.58 3.30 -19.36
C THR A 636 13.40 2.30 -20.18
N ASP A 637 14.31 2.81 -21.01
CA ASP A 637 15.20 1.98 -21.82
C ASP A 637 16.15 1.17 -20.93
N CYS A 638 16.72 1.78 -19.88
CA CYS A 638 17.53 1.08 -18.87
C CYS A 638 16.77 -0.11 -18.27
N TYR A 639 15.53 0.11 -17.83
CA TYR A 639 14.70 -0.93 -17.25
C TYR A 639 14.46 -2.10 -18.21
N TYR A 640 14.03 -1.83 -19.45
CA TYR A 640 13.77 -2.89 -20.42
C TYR A 640 15.03 -3.68 -20.76
N ILE A 641 16.17 -3.00 -20.91
CA ILE A 641 17.47 -3.62 -21.21
C ILE A 641 17.92 -4.49 -20.02
N CYS A 642 17.97 -3.94 -18.81
CA CYS A 642 18.42 -4.67 -17.63
C CYS A 642 17.50 -5.86 -17.29
N SER A 643 16.19 -5.65 -17.27
CA SER A 643 15.24 -6.75 -17.00
C SER A 643 15.36 -7.88 -18.04
N SER A 644 15.60 -7.56 -19.31
CA SER A 644 15.81 -8.58 -20.34
C SER A 644 17.04 -9.46 -20.11
N MET A 645 18.11 -8.92 -19.50
CA MET A 645 19.31 -9.70 -19.16
C MET A 645 19.02 -10.73 -18.09
N MET A 646 18.19 -10.35 -17.12
CA MET A 646 17.82 -11.19 -15.99
C MET A 646 16.89 -12.32 -16.43
N TYR A 647 15.96 -12.04 -17.34
CA TYR A 647 14.98 -13.03 -17.81
C TYR A 647 15.48 -13.90 -18.96
N HIS A 648 16.58 -13.52 -19.61
CA HIS A 648 17.17 -14.32 -20.66
C HIS A 648 17.66 -15.66 -20.06
N PRO A 649 17.32 -16.82 -20.66
CA PRO A 649 17.81 -18.11 -20.19
C PRO A 649 19.35 -18.18 -20.15
N PRO A 650 19.95 -18.90 -19.20
CA PRO A 650 21.40 -19.11 -19.16
C PRO A 650 21.91 -19.72 -20.46
N VAL A 651 23.09 -19.30 -20.92
CA VAL A 651 23.66 -19.78 -22.19
C VAL A 651 24.77 -20.81 -21.91
N GLY A 652 24.64 -22.02 -22.46
CA GLY A 652 25.67 -23.06 -22.31
C GLY A 652 25.69 -23.64 -20.90
N ASN A 653 26.81 -23.50 -20.19
CA ASN A 653 27.02 -24.01 -18.83
C ASN A 653 26.86 -22.93 -17.74
N GLU A 654 26.32 -21.76 -18.10
CA GLU A 654 26.05 -20.68 -17.13
C GLU A 654 25.01 -21.12 -16.09
N ASP A 655 25.22 -20.69 -14.85
CA ASP A 655 24.19 -20.79 -13.83
C ASP A 655 23.19 -19.64 -14.01
N TRP A 656 22.00 -19.79 -13.44
CA TRP A 656 21.02 -18.72 -13.47
C TRP A 656 21.47 -17.45 -12.74
N THR A 657 22.28 -17.61 -11.71
CA THR A 657 22.85 -16.50 -10.93
C THR A 657 23.72 -15.60 -11.81
N ASP A 658 24.39 -16.13 -12.85
CA ASP A 658 25.17 -15.35 -13.80
C ASP A 658 24.32 -14.31 -14.53
N SER A 659 23.06 -14.63 -14.85
CA SER A 659 22.13 -13.71 -15.51
C SER A 659 21.74 -12.54 -14.58
N TYR A 660 21.60 -12.82 -13.28
CA TYR A 660 21.29 -11.81 -12.27
C TYR A 660 22.48 -10.90 -12.02
N ILE A 661 23.69 -11.46 -11.91
CA ILE A 661 24.95 -10.71 -11.76
C ILE A 661 25.15 -9.76 -12.94
N ARG A 662 24.90 -10.23 -14.18
CA ARG A 662 24.96 -9.37 -15.37
C ARG A 662 23.99 -8.19 -15.29
N SER A 663 22.75 -8.43 -14.85
CA SER A 663 21.77 -7.37 -14.66
C SER A 663 22.17 -6.41 -13.52
N TYR A 664 22.74 -6.95 -12.44
CA TYR A 664 23.27 -6.17 -11.32
C TYR A 664 24.36 -5.21 -11.76
N ASP A 665 25.34 -5.69 -12.53
CA ASP A 665 26.40 -4.84 -13.08
C ASP A 665 25.85 -3.84 -14.12
N ALA A 666 24.91 -4.23 -14.96
CA ALA A 666 24.28 -3.31 -15.91
C ALA A 666 23.55 -2.15 -15.22
N ILE A 667 22.75 -2.43 -14.18
CA ILE A 667 22.05 -1.39 -13.40
C ILE A 667 23.04 -0.45 -12.71
N LYS A 668 24.14 -0.99 -12.17
CA LYS A 668 25.24 -0.21 -11.59
C LYS A 668 25.81 0.77 -12.63
N ASP A 669 26.13 0.25 -13.80
CA ASP A 669 26.78 0.98 -14.88
C ASP A 669 25.87 2.05 -15.51
N CYS A 670 24.56 1.82 -15.59
CA CYS A 670 23.56 2.81 -16.00
C CYS A 670 23.62 4.10 -15.16
N ALA A 671 23.84 3.97 -13.85
CA ALA A 671 23.90 5.11 -12.95
C ALA A 671 25.24 5.85 -12.98
N HIS A 672 26.30 5.19 -13.43
CA HIS A 672 27.68 5.70 -13.40
C HIS A 672 28.16 6.17 -14.79
N HIS A 673 29.42 5.84 -15.14
CA HIS A 673 30.20 6.43 -16.23
C HIS A 673 29.53 6.36 -17.60
N GLU A 674 29.57 7.48 -18.34
CA GLU A 674 29.04 7.58 -19.72
C GLU A 674 29.66 6.56 -20.68
N ASP A 675 30.90 6.13 -20.43
CA ASP A 675 31.62 5.13 -21.24
C ASP A 675 30.97 3.74 -21.15
N ALA A 676 30.37 3.40 -20.00
CA ALA A 676 29.71 2.11 -19.81
C ALA A 676 28.40 2.00 -20.59
N TRP A 677 27.79 3.15 -20.95
CA TRP A 677 26.53 3.17 -21.69
C TRP A 677 26.72 2.69 -23.11
N ASP A 678 27.90 2.83 -23.72
CA ASP A 678 28.12 2.34 -25.08
C ASP A 678 28.04 0.79 -25.15
N VAL A 679 28.33 0.09 -24.05
CA VAL A 679 28.12 -1.37 -23.93
C VAL A 679 26.63 -1.70 -23.84
N LEU A 680 25.87 -0.90 -23.10
CA LEU A 680 24.45 -1.14 -22.82
C LEU A 680 23.54 -0.72 -23.97
N VAL A 681 23.74 0.49 -24.51
CA VAL A 681 22.85 1.15 -25.48
C VAL A 681 23.52 1.46 -26.82
N GLY A 682 24.77 1.03 -27.03
CA GLY A 682 25.46 1.17 -28.30
C GLY A 682 24.67 0.54 -29.46
N GLY A 683 24.85 1.07 -30.68
CA GLY A 683 23.98 0.78 -31.82
C GLY A 683 23.90 -0.69 -32.30
N ASN A 684 24.72 -1.59 -31.75
CA ASN A 684 24.70 -3.04 -31.97
C ASN A 684 24.81 -3.83 -30.64
N SER A 685 24.42 -3.26 -29.50
CA SER A 685 24.49 -3.96 -28.22
C SER A 685 23.67 -5.24 -28.26
N LYS A 686 24.31 -6.36 -27.92
CA LYS A 686 23.65 -7.68 -27.80
C LYS A 686 22.52 -7.63 -26.78
N VAL A 687 22.66 -6.80 -25.75
CA VAL A 687 21.71 -6.69 -24.65
C VAL A 687 20.41 -6.01 -25.09
N VAL A 688 20.51 -4.96 -25.90
CA VAL A 688 19.33 -4.34 -26.55
C VAL A 688 18.59 -5.37 -27.40
N GLN A 689 19.32 -6.26 -28.09
CA GLN A 689 18.68 -7.32 -28.88
C GLN A 689 17.92 -8.33 -28.01
N TYR A 690 18.38 -8.62 -26.79
CA TYR A 690 17.61 -9.45 -25.85
C TYR A 690 16.28 -8.78 -25.46
N ALA A 691 16.28 -7.49 -25.16
CA ALA A 691 15.05 -6.75 -24.85
C ALA A 691 14.07 -6.71 -26.04
N ILE A 692 14.59 -6.50 -27.26
CA ILE A 692 13.79 -6.56 -28.50
C ILE A 692 13.20 -7.97 -28.68
N GLN A 693 14.03 -9.02 -28.61
CA GLN A 693 13.59 -10.41 -28.80
C GLN A 693 12.53 -10.82 -27.77
N LEU A 694 12.71 -10.44 -26.52
CA LEU A 694 11.76 -10.69 -25.45
C LEU A 694 10.39 -10.07 -25.79
N GLN A 695 10.35 -8.79 -26.15
CA GLN A 695 9.08 -8.13 -26.48
C GLN A 695 8.46 -8.68 -27.77
N GLN A 696 9.27 -8.99 -28.79
CA GLN A 696 8.78 -9.64 -30.01
C GLN A 696 8.11 -10.98 -29.69
N THR A 697 8.71 -11.77 -28.79
CA THR A 697 8.16 -13.06 -28.36
C THR A 697 6.81 -12.90 -27.67
N ILE A 698 6.71 -11.94 -26.74
CA ILE A 698 5.44 -11.60 -26.06
C ILE A 698 4.36 -11.23 -27.07
N VAL A 699 4.65 -10.30 -27.97
CA VAL A 699 3.65 -9.78 -28.92
C VAL A 699 3.23 -10.84 -29.93
N HIS A 700 4.18 -11.60 -30.49
CA HIS A 700 3.87 -12.68 -31.41
C HIS A 700 3.03 -13.77 -30.76
N LYS A 701 3.40 -14.21 -29.55
CA LYS A 701 2.63 -15.23 -28.84
C LYS A 701 1.25 -14.70 -28.44
N GLY A 702 1.16 -13.44 -28.01
CA GLY A 702 -0.12 -12.80 -27.68
C GLY A 702 -1.05 -12.74 -28.88
N PHE A 703 -0.53 -12.39 -30.06
CA PHE A 703 -1.30 -12.39 -31.31
C PHE A 703 -1.72 -13.78 -31.74
N GLU A 704 -0.84 -14.78 -31.63
CA GLU A 704 -1.17 -16.19 -31.90
C GLU A 704 -2.36 -16.64 -31.04
N LEU A 705 -2.27 -16.47 -29.71
CA LEU A 705 -3.30 -16.89 -28.77
C LEU A 705 -4.65 -16.17 -29.02
N ALA A 706 -4.60 -14.88 -29.34
CA ALA A 706 -5.79 -14.09 -29.62
C ALA A 706 -6.43 -14.41 -30.99
N GLN A 707 -5.64 -14.65 -32.04
CA GLN A 707 -6.13 -14.95 -33.39
C GLN A 707 -6.69 -16.38 -33.48
N ASP A 708 -6.00 -17.34 -32.88
CA ASP A 708 -6.35 -18.76 -32.96
C ASP A 708 -7.49 -19.14 -32.00
N ARG A 709 -8.04 -18.16 -31.27
CA ARG A 709 -9.10 -18.33 -30.27
C ARG A 709 -8.75 -19.35 -29.19
N MET A 710 -7.46 -19.39 -28.82
CA MET A 710 -6.95 -20.28 -27.77
C MET A 710 -7.30 -19.78 -26.36
N ILE A 711 -7.79 -18.54 -26.24
CA ILE A 711 -8.31 -17.98 -25.00
C ILE A 711 -9.70 -18.55 -24.72
N GLN A 712 -9.76 -19.48 -23.78
CA GLN A 712 -10.98 -20.13 -23.36
C GLN A 712 -11.72 -19.29 -22.30
N LYS A 713 -13.05 -19.29 -22.38
CA LYS A 713 -13.92 -18.41 -21.57
C LYS A 713 -14.57 -19.20 -20.43
N THR A 714 -14.41 -18.70 -19.21
CA THR A 714 -15.16 -19.18 -18.03
C THR A 714 -16.08 -18.07 -17.50
N ASN A 715 -16.91 -18.40 -16.51
CA ASN A 715 -17.78 -17.43 -15.85
C ASN A 715 -17.00 -16.44 -14.99
N PHE A 716 -15.80 -16.79 -14.52
CA PHE A 716 -15.05 -15.97 -13.56
C PHE A 716 -13.80 -15.34 -14.19
N PHE A 717 -13.10 -16.07 -15.04
CA PHE A 717 -11.85 -15.64 -15.66
C PHE A 717 -11.74 -16.12 -17.12
N ARG A 718 -10.60 -15.85 -17.75
CA ARG A 718 -10.16 -16.36 -19.04
C ARG A 718 -8.95 -17.23 -18.79
N HIS A 719 -8.73 -18.21 -19.65
CA HIS A 719 -7.49 -18.97 -19.53
C HIS A 719 -6.97 -19.38 -20.89
N ALA A 720 -5.66 -19.53 -20.96
CA ALA A 720 -4.99 -20.08 -22.13
C ALA A 720 -3.78 -20.89 -21.67
N TYR A 721 -3.43 -21.88 -22.49
CA TYR A 721 -2.36 -22.81 -22.23
C TYR A 721 -1.63 -23.13 -23.52
N PHE A 722 -0.31 -23.26 -23.45
CA PHE A 722 0.53 -23.62 -24.59
C PHE A 722 1.82 -24.31 -24.16
N ALA A 723 2.42 -25.07 -25.08
CA ALA A 723 3.73 -25.68 -24.88
C ALA A 723 4.88 -24.77 -25.35
N VAL A 724 6.04 -24.96 -24.74
CA VAL A 724 7.30 -24.32 -25.13
C VAL A 724 7.81 -24.87 -26.46
N ASN A 725 8.42 -24.01 -27.25
CA ASN A 725 9.22 -24.30 -28.43
C ASN A 725 10.46 -23.40 -28.46
N GLU A 726 11.37 -23.62 -29.42
CA GLU A 726 12.60 -22.82 -29.55
C GLU A 726 12.35 -21.31 -29.68
N GLY A 727 11.22 -20.91 -30.27
CA GLY A 727 10.86 -19.52 -30.49
C GLY A 727 10.26 -18.81 -29.28
N ASN A 728 9.82 -19.53 -28.25
CA ASN A 728 9.11 -18.96 -27.10
C ASN A 728 9.62 -19.43 -25.73
N LYS A 729 10.77 -20.13 -25.67
CA LYS A 729 11.38 -20.64 -24.42
C LYS A 729 11.53 -19.59 -23.31
N ILE A 730 11.74 -18.31 -23.66
CA ILE A 730 11.82 -17.22 -22.67
C ILE A 730 10.51 -17.00 -21.87
N LEU A 731 9.36 -17.49 -22.38
CA LEU A 731 8.08 -17.41 -21.69
C LEU A 731 7.96 -18.38 -20.51
N THR A 732 8.91 -19.30 -20.31
CA THR A 732 8.94 -20.12 -19.08
C THR A 732 9.32 -19.32 -17.85
N ASN A 733 10.01 -18.19 -18.04
CA ASN A 733 10.28 -17.23 -16.97
C ASN A 733 8.95 -16.57 -16.56
N PRO A 734 8.54 -16.66 -15.29
CA PRO A 734 7.22 -16.17 -14.90
C PRO A 734 7.04 -14.67 -15.04
N ALA A 735 8.07 -13.86 -14.83
CA ALA A 735 7.97 -12.41 -15.04
C ALA A 735 7.61 -12.08 -16.50
N VAL A 736 8.16 -12.85 -17.45
CA VAL A 736 7.84 -12.71 -18.88
C VAL A 736 6.45 -13.24 -19.20
N LEU A 737 6.04 -14.35 -18.57
CA LEU A 737 4.69 -14.90 -18.71
C LEU A 737 3.62 -13.95 -18.15
N SER A 738 3.89 -13.29 -17.01
CA SER A 738 3.06 -12.23 -16.44
C SER A 738 2.91 -11.06 -17.40
N ARG A 739 3.99 -10.62 -18.05
CA ARG A 739 3.93 -9.58 -19.10
C ARG A 739 3.09 -10.00 -20.30
N LEU A 740 3.14 -11.28 -20.70
CA LEU A 740 2.24 -11.82 -21.73
C LEU A 740 0.77 -11.82 -21.27
N ALA A 741 0.50 -12.20 -20.02
CA ALA A 741 -0.84 -12.15 -19.45
C ALA A 741 -1.40 -10.72 -19.45
N MET A 742 -0.60 -9.74 -19.02
CA MET A 742 -0.96 -8.32 -19.06
C MET A 742 -1.25 -7.85 -20.49
N PHE A 743 -0.41 -8.22 -21.45
CA PHE A 743 -0.62 -7.89 -22.85
C PHE A 743 -1.94 -8.48 -23.40
N LEU A 744 -2.23 -9.75 -23.13
CA LEU A 744 -3.48 -10.39 -23.56
C LEU A 744 -4.72 -9.69 -22.97
N MET A 745 -4.63 -9.24 -21.72
CA MET A 745 -5.70 -8.47 -21.09
C MET A 745 -5.95 -7.14 -21.80
N ASP A 746 -4.90 -6.44 -22.22
CA ASP A 746 -5.03 -5.22 -23.03
C ASP A 746 -5.70 -5.49 -24.38
N LEU A 747 -5.43 -6.64 -25.01
CA LEU A 747 -6.08 -7.05 -26.27
C LEU A 747 -7.59 -7.34 -26.07
N GLU A 748 -7.96 -8.03 -24.97
CA GLU A 748 -9.35 -8.39 -24.68
C GLU A 748 -10.20 -7.16 -24.31
N LYS A 749 -9.63 -6.19 -23.59
CA LYS A 749 -10.31 -4.94 -23.17
C LYS A 749 -10.94 -4.16 -24.32
N LYS A 750 -10.37 -4.24 -25.52
CA LYS A 750 -10.90 -3.57 -26.73
C LYS A 750 -11.76 -4.46 -27.61
N THR A 751 -11.95 -5.72 -27.25
CA THR A 751 -12.69 -6.70 -28.06
C THR A 751 -14.10 -6.95 -27.53
N SER A 752 -14.38 -6.57 -26.28
CA SER A 752 -15.65 -6.83 -25.60
C SER A 752 -16.17 -5.57 -24.90
N ASP A 753 -17.44 -5.22 -25.14
CA ASP A 753 -18.18 -4.22 -24.34
C ASP A 753 -18.61 -4.76 -22.96
N LYS A 754 -18.30 -6.03 -22.67
CA LYS A 754 -18.55 -6.66 -21.38
C LYS A 754 -17.38 -6.44 -20.43
N GLU A 755 -17.70 -6.45 -19.14
CA GLU A 755 -16.76 -6.46 -18.01
C GLU A 755 -15.52 -7.33 -18.29
N LEU A 756 -14.35 -6.73 -18.13
CA LEU A 756 -13.06 -7.36 -18.37
C LEU A 756 -12.83 -8.40 -17.26
N LYS A 757 -12.56 -9.64 -17.64
CA LYS A 757 -12.36 -10.74 -16.68
C LYS A 757 -10.88 -11.09 -16.55
N PRO A 758 -10.38 -11.40 -15.34
CA PRO A 758 -9.00 -11.84 -15.11
C PRO A 758 -8.57 -12.98 -16.03
N ILE A 759 -7.26 -13.20 -16.20
CA ILE A 759 -6.71 -14.28 -17.02
C ILE A 759 -5.75 -15.18 -16.24
N VAL A 760 -5.81 -16.50 -16.49
CA VAL A 760 -4.84 -17.49 -16.02
C VAL A 760 -4.10 -18.06 -17.23
N LEU A 761 -2.77 -17.98 -17.23
CA LEU A 761 -1.92 -18.56 -18.28
C LEU A 761 -1.13 -19.74 -17.75
N GLY A 762 -1.03 -20.80 -18.56
CA GLY A 762 -0.13 -21.92 -18.33
C GLY A 762 0.86 -22.09 -19.49
N VAL A 763 2.12 -22.37 -19.17
CA VAL A 763 3.14 -22.73 -20.17
C VAL A 763 3.84 -24.02 -19.76
N ASP A 764 3.74 -25.03 -20.63
CA ASP A 764 4.38 -26.33 -20.41
C ASP A 764 5.82 -26.34 -20.94
N ASN A 765 6.74 -26.68 -20.05
CA ASN A 765 8.12 -26.97 -20.36
C ASN A 765 8.35 -28.49 -20.31
N GLU A 766 8.28 -29.14 -21.47
CA GLU A 766 8.46 -30.58 -21.58
C GLU A 766 9.87 -31.05 -21.18
N GLU A 767 10.90 -30.20 -21.30
CA GLU A 767 12.28 -30.54 -20.92
C GLU A 767 12.40 -30.74 -19.40
N ASP A 768 11.73 -29.88 -18.63
CA ASP A 768 11.80 -29.88 -17.15
C ASP A 768 10.60 -30.58 -16.51
N HIS A 769 9.66 -31.11 -17.31
CA HIS A 769 8.39 -31.72 -16.86
C HIS A 769 7.55 -30.81 -15.93
N THR A 770 7.64 -29.50 -16.13
CA THR A 770 6.94 -28.47 -15.35
C THR A 770 6.00 -27.63 -16.20
N CYS A 771 4.97 -27.09 -15.56
CA CYS A 771 4.04 -26.12 -16.10
C CYS A 771 4.07 -24.88 -15.21
N THR A 772 4.52 -23.74 -15.74
CA THR A 772 4.43 -22.47 -15.00
C THR A 772 3.05 -21.88 -15.21
N VAL A 773 2.35 -21.54 -14.12
CA VAL A 773 1.00 -20.97 -14.13
C VAL A 773 1.01 -19.59 -13.49
N VAL A 774 0.39 -18.61 -14.15
CA VAL A 774 0.30 -17.22 -13.69
C VAL A 774 -1.15 -16.75 -13.70
N GLY A 775 -1.61 -16.18 -12.59
CA GLY A 775 -2.90 -15.51 -12.47
C GLY A 775 -2.77 -13.98 -12.54
N CYS A 776 -3.47 -13.35 -13.49
CA CYS A 776 -3.38 -11.91 -13.74
C CYS A 776 -4.75 -11.24 -13.73
N LEU A 777 -4.91 -10.16 -12.96
CA LEU A 777 -6.17 -9.44 -12.83
C LEU A 777 -6.51 -8.57 -14.05
N ALA A 778 -7.80 -8.27 -14.17
CA ALA A 778 -8.31 -7.25 -15.07
C ALA A 778 -8.05 -5.85 -14.54
N SER A 779 -7.77 -4.91 -15.45
CA SER A 779 -7.57 -3.49 -15.12
C SER A 779 -8.39 -2.60 -16.05
N ASP A 780 -9.32 -1.83 -15.48
CA ASP A 780 -10.17 -0.89 -16.22
C ASP A 780 -9.47 0.44 -16.52
N SER A 781 -8.43 0.80 -15.75
CA SER A 781 -7.56 1.96 -15.97
C SER A 781 -6.08 1.55 -15.89
N MET A 782 -5.16 2.43 -16.29
CA MET A 782 -3.73 2.16 -16.24
C MET A 782 -3.24 2.11 -14.78
N GLY A 783 -2.60 1.00 -14.40
CA GLY A 783 -1.77 0.88 -13.19
C GLY A 783 -2.45 0.47 -11.89
N PHE A 784 -3.79 0.41 -11.77
CA PHE A 784 -4.41 -0.10 -10.54
C PHE A 784 -5.23 -1.36 -10.81
N ARG A 785 -4.62 -2.52 -10.54
CA ARG A 785 -5.26 -3.82 -10.73
C ARG A 785 -6.12 -4.26 -9.54
N GLY A 786 -6.16 -3.49 -8.45
CA GLY A 786 -6.76 -3.97 -7.20
C GLY A 786 -6.01 -5.18 -6.63
N ARG A 787 -6.63 -5.89 -5.68
CA ARG A 787 -6.01 -7.05 -5.01
C ARG A 787 -6.07 -8.30 -5.89
N ASN A 788 -4.95 -9.00 -6.03
CA ASN A 788 -4.86 -10.25 -6.78
C ASN A 788 -5.28 -11.42 -5.91
N HIS A 789 -6.45 -11.96 -6.21
CA HIS A 789 -7.04 -13.05 -5.45
C HIS A 789 -6.49 -14.42 -5.88
N PHE A 790 -5.76 -14.50 -7.01
CA PHE A 790 -5.29 -15.78 -7.53
C PHE A 790 -4.31 -16.48 -6.59
N GLY A 791 -3.50 -15.77 -5.82
CA GLY A 791 -2.61 -16.40 -4.85
C GLY A 791 -3.36 -17.26 -3.83
N LYS A 792 -4.42 -16.70 -3.24
CA LYS A 792 -5.30 -17.44 -2.32
C LYS A 792 -6.03 -18.58 -3.03
N ILE A 793 -6.60 -18.31 -4.20
CA ILE A 793 -7.35 -19.32 -4.97
C ILE A 793 -6.45 -20.50 -5.37
N PHE A 794 -5.18 -20.24 -5.75
CA PHE A 794 -4.21 -21.26 -6.10
C PHE A 794 -3.80 -22.10 -4.90
N LYS A 795 -3.58 -21.47 -3.73
CA LYS A 795 -3.31 -22.16 -2.47
C LYS A 795 -4.47 -23.08 -2.07
N GLU A 796 -5.69 -22.56 -2.07
CA GLU A 796 -6.89 -23.33 -1.77
C GLU A 796 -7.10 -24.50 -2.76
N ALA A 797 -6.79 -24.31 -4.04
CA ALA A 797 -6.86 -25.36 -5.05
C ALA A 797 -5.79 -26.44 -4.85
N ALA A 798 -4.57 -26.06 -4.42
CA ALA A 798 -3.51 -26.99 -4.07
C ALA A 798 -3.89 -27.86 -2.86
N GLU A 799 -4.46 -27.26 -1.81
CA GLU A 799 -4.96 -27.98 -0.63
C GLU A 799 -6.10 -28.96 -0.97
N ALA A 800 -6.94 -28.61 -1.96
CA ALA A 800 -8.01 -29.49 -2.45
C ALA A 800 -7.50 -30.72 -3.21
N MET A 801 -6.28 -30.64 -3.75
CA MET A 801 -5.72 -31.64 -4.65
C MET A 801 -4.36 -32.12 -4.11
N PRO A 802 -4.32 -32.81 -2.96
CA PRO A 802 -3.07 -33.19 -2.30
C PRO A 802 -2.21 -34.16 -3.12
N GLN A 803 -2.78 -34.86 -4.10
CA GLN A 803 -2.05 -35.69 -5.06
C GLN A 803 -1.28 -34.89 -6.12
N MET A 804 -1.65 -33.62 -6.33
CA MET A 804 -1.04 -32.73 -7.32
C MET A 804 0.11 -31.99 -6.66
N GLU A 805 1.30 -32.07 -7.25
CA GLU A 805 2.47 -31.41 -6.70
C GLU A 805 2.48 -29.95 -7.16
N VAL A 806 1.98 -29.06 -6.30
CA VAL A 806 2.01 -27.61 -6.52
C VAL A 806 3.19 -27.02 -5.77
N GLN A 807 4.06 -26.32 -6.48
CA GLN A 807 5.17 -25.58 -5.90
C GLN A 807 4.93 -24.09 -6.11
N MET A 808 5.02 -23.29 -5.05
CA MET A 808 5.00 -21.83 -5.21
C MET A 808 6.32 -21.41 -5.87
N TYR A 809 6.23 -20.60 -6.92
CA TYR A 809 7.40 -20.16 -7.65
C TYR A 809 7.72 -18.71 -7.31
N GLY A 810 8.86 -18.52 -6.67
CA GLY A 810 9.36 -17.20 -6.30
C GLY A 810 8.64 -16.56 -5.13
N PHE A 811 8.33 -15.27 -5.23
CA PHE A 811 7.75 -14.47 -4.14
C PHE A 811 6.30 -14.03 -4.43
N ASP A 812 5.89 -14.02 -5.71
CA ASP A 812 4.53 -13.69 -6.13
C ASP A 812 3.61 -14.92 -5.98
N THR A 813 2.63 -14.85 -5.07
CA THR A 813 1.74 -15.98 -4.76
C THR A 813 0.81 -16.38 -5.91
N GLU A 814 0.55 -15.46 -6.85
CA GLU A 814 -0.19 -15.70 -8.08
C GLU A 814 0.61 -16.46 -9.15
N VAL A 815 1.81 -16.91 -8.82
CA VAL A 815 2.69 -17.71 -9.68
C VAL A 815 3.00 -19.04 -9.02
N ILE A 816 2.70 -20.13 -9.73
CA ILE A 816 2.97 -21.48 -9.26
C ILE A 816 3.58 -22.33 -10.37
N GLN A 817 4.16 -23.47 -9.97
CA GLN A 817 4.55 -24.56 -10.85
C GLN A 817 3.79 -25.83 -10.49
N ILE A 818 3.32 -26.52 -11.53
CA ILE A 818 2.64 -27.82 -11.46
C ILE A 818 3.29 -28.78 -12.47
N LYS A 819 2.93 -30.07 -12.49
CA LYS A 819 3.50 -30.99 -13.49
C LYS A 819 2.87 -30.78 -14.87
N THR A 820 3.66 -31.03 -15.91
CA THR A 820 3.18 -31.02 -17.31
C THR A 820 1.93 -31.90 -17.45
N GLY A 821 0.89 -31.37 -18.12
CA GLY A 821 -0.38 -32.07 -18.32
C GLY A 821 -1.41 -31.98 -17.18
N GLU A 822 -1.08 -31.39 -16.03
CA GLU A 822 -2.03 -31.21 -14.92
C GLU A 822 -2.86 -29.92 -15.01
N PHE A 823 -2.52 -29.01 -15.94
CA PHE A 823 -3.14 -27.69 -16.08
C PHE A 823 -4.67 -27.73 -16.21
N ALA A 824 -5.22 -28.64 -17.00
CA ALA A 824 -6.67 -28.73 -17.20
C ALA A 824 -7.40 -29.07 -15.89
N SER A 825 -6.92 -30.07 -15.16
CA SER A 825 -7.47 -30.47 -13.86
C SER A 825 -7.36 -29.34 -12.83
N PHE A 826 -6.26 -28.60 -12.85
CA PHE A 826 -6.06 -27.44 -11.97
C PHE A 826 -7.07 -26.33 -12.25
N ILE A 827 -7.31 -26.01 -13.53
CA ILE A 827 -8.30 -25.01 -13.92
C ILE A 827 -9.72 -25.42 -13.51
N ASP A 828 -10.10 -26.68 -13.69
CA ASP A 828 -11.42 -27.16 -13.27
C ASP A 828 -11.64 -26.96 -11.76
N CYS A 829 -10.65 -27.29 -10.93
CA CYS A 829 -10.67 -27.04 -9.49
C CYS A 829 -10.79 -25.54 -9.15
N ILE A 830 -10.03 -24.68 -9.83
CA ILE A 830 -10.11 -23.22 -9.65
C ILE A 830 -11.51 -22.69 -9.99
N ILE A 831 -12.15 -23.19 -11.06
CA ILE A 831 -13.49 -22.75 -11.47
C ILE A 831 -14.51 -23.03 -10.36
N GLU A 832 -14.44 -24.19 -9.72
CA GLU A 832 -15.31 -24.54 -8.60
C GLU A 832 -15.10 -23.63 -7.39
N ARG A 833 -13.84 -23.32 -7.08
CA ARG A 833 -13.46 -22.46 -5.94
C ARG A 833 -13.59 -20.97 -6.19
N SER A 834 -13.72 -20.53 -7.43
CA SER A 834 -13.90 -19.11 -7.77
C SER A 834 -15.33 -18.59 -7.53
N MET A 835 -16.29 -19.47 -7.23
CA MET A 835 -17.69 -19.10 -6.97
C MET A 835 -17.92 -18.06 -5.84
N PRO A 836 -17.18 -18.08 -4.70
CA PRO A 836 -17.37 -17.13 -3.59
C PRO A 836 -16.81 -15.73 -3.86
N TYR A 837 -15.93 -15.58 -4.86
CA TYR A 837 -15.17 -14.35 -5.12
C TYR A 837 -15.78 -13.49 -6.25
N ALA A 838 -16.98 -13.85 -6.72
CA ALA A 838 -17.67 -13.24 -7.87
C ALA A 838 -18.58 -12.03 -7.51
N GLY A 839 -18.26 -11.31 -6.42
CA GLY A 839 -19.09 -10.24 -5.86
C GLY A 839 -18.49 -8.85 -6.03
#